data_AF-A0A2D5YZ87-F1
#
_entry.id   AF-A0A2D5YZ87-F1
#
_cell.length_a   1.000
_cell.length_b   1.000
_cell.length_c   1.000
_cell.angle_alpha   90.00
_cell.angle_beta   90.00
_cell.angle_gamma   90.00
#
_symmetry.space_group_name_H-M   'P 1'
#
loop_
_entity.id
_entity.type
_entity.pdbx_description
1 polymer ?
#
loop_
_entity_poly.entity_id
_entity_poly.type
_entity_poly.pdbx_seq_one_letter_code
_entity_poly.pdbx_strand_id
1 'polypeptide(L)'
;MKRWGSQLAKLRRTGRLAVRLFGTAAGLGLAFYLIGLGLRPDVPTQPRVHAPEAVAEADRLRDVHFDPDGLPAVQVAVDYEAGTTGAWYPKGESSILGALVREGKLPSVAERVGPEPLVMEGVDGIGKYGGTWHRVATAPGDVFIIGYRLSGAMLVRWSPLGYPIRPHLAKGWSASDDKRVWTVHLRRGVRWSDGHPFTADDILYWWEHEAKYLESAPPTWMTVRGKTGEIVKVDTYTVKFVFPEPNGVLLESLATNRTRTPYAPRHYLEQYHPELGKADLIEAAMAARGVTTPRALYKTLRDYRNPEHPRMWPWVYRTYRPNPPEGFVRNPYFWAVDAEGNQLPYVDRILFEVKNTKLIPLAAASGDITMQARHITFDNYTLLMENRARHDYQVYHWFPAVRSSWTLFPNMNRRVLESEPATRWKAQLLADKRFRQALSIAIHRQEIIEALYGGQLEPAQIDPGRGSEFHNEALMHSYTEHDPQRAGALLDELGLTERDFEGMRTFPDGTRMTWYIDFTAFTGEGPAQFIVDDWAEGGVRALHRERARPLYSTQKNALLHDFSVWAGESEFNPLVEPRSFVPTYSESHHAPAYGTWFQKGGLYGNPLALQGGIEPPVGGVIRRTMELLDQATAAPTRDAQIELFGKITDIAAEQVWSISIASPPPQLVVVRNGFRNVPRVAIAGNTYSTPANAGIETYYFDEPTDSPGAIDQIKQEMTTVTPLPEAVDVQTLEVAEGGRLGGVIRWLIGGIGGLVIILAAVRHPYIGRRLLIMVPTLAIISAVTFFIIQIPPGDYIETRILELRQTGDEAAVDEVRQLGEQFHLDESLPRQYVRWLGLRWFVTFDAGDRGLLQGHMGRSMETQREVNDIIGDRVLLTVLVSLGTILFTWIVALPVGIYSAVRQYTIGDYALSFIGFIGMCVPNFLLAILLMYWSGRYLGINVTGLFSPAYAAAPEWTFGKVMDLLQHIWVPVIVIGVGGTAGMIRVMRGNLLDELRKPYVITAMAKGVRPFRLLIKYPVRIALNPFISGIGAIFPQLVSGGAIVAIVLGLPMVGPVLLQGLMTEDVYLAASMLMVLSLLGVLGTLVSDLLLLWLDPRIRMEGGAR
;
A
#
# COMPACT_ATOMS: atom_id res chain seq x y z
N MET A 1 -0.28 62.02 51.92
CA MET A 1 -1.23 62.08 50.77
C MET A 1 -0.58 61.95 49.38
N LYS A 2 0.57 62.56 49.07
CA LYS A 2 1.21 62.45 47.72
C LYS A 2 1.65 61.04 47.27
N ARG A 3 1.95 60.12 48.20
CA ARG A 3 2.37 58.73 47.88
C ARG A 3 1.22 57.80 47.45
N TRP A 4 -0.01 58.12 47.86
CA TRP A 4 -1.22 57.35 47.52
C TRP A 4 -1.79 57.74 46.14
N GLY A 5 -1.67 59.01 45.74
CA GLY A 5 -2.12 59.48 44.42
C GLY A 5 -1.35 58.90 43.24
N SER A 6 -0.04 58.63 43.39
CA SER A 6 0.78 58.07 42.30
C SER A 6 0.56 56.56 42.10
N GLN A 7 0.25 55.82 43.18
CA GLN A 7 -0.12 54.40 43.08
C GLN A 7 -1.52 54.22 42.49
N LEU A 8 -2.49 55.07 42.85
CA LEU A 8 -3.83 55.08 42.25
C LEU A 8 -3.81 55.45 40.76
N ALA A 9 -2.92 56.36 40.34
CA ALA A 9 -2.72 56.69 38.92
C ALA A 9 -2.05 55.55 38.13
N LYS A 10 -1.11 54.81 38.74
CA LYS A 10 -0.52 53.60 38.14
C LYS A 10 -1.56 52.48 38.01
N LEU A 11 -2.35 52.20 39.05
CA LEU A 11 -3.44 51.22 39.04
C LEU A 11 -4.55 51.55 38.01
N ARG A 12 -4.90 52.83 37.83
CA ARG A 12 -5.82 53.26 36.77
C ARG A 12 -5.22 53.13 35.37
N ARG A 13 -3.90 53.32 35.20
CA ARG A 13 -3.21 53.10 33.92
C ARG A 13 -3.07 51.62 33.58
N THR A 14 -2.69 50.76 34.54
CA THR A 14 -2.67 49.30 34.33
C THR A 14 -4.06 48.73 34.14
N GLY A 15 -5.07 49.21 34.88
CA GLY A 15 -6.47 48.84 34.67
C GLY A 15 -6.99 49.22 33.29
N ARG A 16 -6.68 50.44 32.78
CA ARG A 16 -7.05 50.83 31.40
C ARG A 16 -6.28 50.04 30.33
N LEU A 17 -5.03 49.68 30.59
CA LEU A 17 -4.23 48.86 29.67
C LEU A 17 -4.76 47.42 29.64
N ALA A 18 -5.12 46.86 30.80
CA ALA A 18 -5.74 45.55 30.92
C ALA A 18 -7.12 45.53 30.25
N VAL A 19 -7.97 46.53 30.47
CA VAL A 19 -9.27 46.66 29.80
C VAL A 19 -9.11 46.85 28.29
N ARG A 20 -8.09 47.59 27.83
CA ARG A 20 -7.79 47.69 26.40
C ARG A 20 -7.30 46.37 25.83
N LEU A 21 -6.34 45.70 26.46
CA LEU A 21 -5.84 44.38 26.03
C LEU A 21 -6.94 43.32 26.02
N PHE A 22 -7.79 43.31 27.05
CA PHE A 22 -8.95 42.42 27.12
C PHE A 22 -9.99 42.78 26.06
N GLY A 23 -10.21 44.07 25.80
CA GLY A 23 -11.06 44.55 24.71
C GLY A 23 -10.52 44.22 23.31
N THR A 24 -9.20 44.28 23.09
CA THR A 24 -8.58 43.87 21.83
C THR A 24 -8.57 42.34 21.68
N ALA A 25 -8.34 41.60 22.76
CA ALA A 25 -8.39 40.14 22.77
C ALA A 25 -9.82 39.62 22.61
N ALA A 26 -10.81 40.26 23.23
CA ALA A 26 -12.22 39.98 23.03
C ALA A 26 -12.70 40.43 21.64
N GLY A 27 -12.19 41.54 21.12
CA GLY A 27 -12.48 42.02 19.76
C GLY A 27 -11.85 41.13 18.67
N LEU A 28 -10.62 40.66 18.87
CA LEU A 28 -9.98 39.66 18.02
C LEU A 28 -10.63 38.29 18.18
N GLY A 29 -10.99 37.90 19.40
CA GLY A 29 -11.72 36.67 19.67
C GLY A 29 -13.11 36.69 19.02
N LEU A 30 -13.80 37.83 19.06
CA LEU A 30 -15.07 38.06 18.37
C LEU A 30 -14.86 38.13 16.86
N ALA A 31 -13.79 38.75 16.37
CA ALA A 31 -13.48 38.75 14.94
C ALA A 31 -13.12 37.34 14.43
N PHE A 32 -12.35 36.55 15.19
CA PHE A 32 -12.08 35.14 14.90
C PHE A 32 -13.31 34.26 15.07
N TYR A 33 -14.22 34.60 15.99
CA TYR A 33 -15.50 33.93 16.15
C TYR A 33 -16.47 34.27 15.01
N LEU A 34 -16.49 35.53 14.54
CA LEU A 34 -17.30 36.00 13.41
C LEU A 34 -16.73 35.55 12.06
N ILE A 35 -15.41 35.57 11.90
CA ILE A 35 -14.70 34.93 10.79
C ILE A 35 -14.90 33.43 10.88
N GLY A 36 -14.86 32.83 12.07
CA GLY A 36 -15.18 31.43 12.31
C GLY A 36 -16.66 31.11 12.10
N LEU A 37 -17.57 32.09 12.15
CA LEU A 37 -18.98 31.95 11.78
C LEU A 37 -19.18 32.11 10.26
N GLY A 38 -18.35 32.91 9.58
CA GLY A 38 -18.35 33.05 8.11
C GLY A 38 -17.49 32.01 7.38
N LEU A 39 -16.52 31.41 8.07
CA LEU A 39 -15.70 30.26 7.71
C LEU A 39 -16.08 29.04 8.54
N ARG A 40 -17.26 29.07 9.20
CA ARG A 40 -17.82 27.83 9.72
C ARG A 40 -17.84 26.92 8.49
N PRO A 41 -17.12 25.78 8.48
CA PRO A 41 -17.59 24.75 7.59
C PRO A 41 -19.07 24.63 7.95
N ASP A 42 -19.94 24.53 6.95
CA ASP A 42 -21.27 24.04 7.19
C ASP A 42 -21.07 22.65 7.81
N VAL A 43 -20.84 22.59 9.12
CA VAL A 43 -21.05 21.42 9.94
C VAL A 43 -22.54 21.31 9.84
N PRO A 44 -23.04 20.38 9.01
CA PRO A 44 -24.46 20.33 8.73
C PRO A 44 -25.12 20.02 10.07
N THR A 45 -25.70 21.05 10.72
CA THR A 45 -26.49 20.86 11.94
C THR A 45 -27.79 20.12 11.61
N GLN A 46 -28.10 20.05 10.32
CA GLN A 46 -29.04 19.13 9.71
C GLN A 46 -28.29 18.34 8.64
N PRO A 47 -28.53 17.03 8.49
CA PRO A 47 -27.98 16.26 7.37
C PRO A 47 -28.22 17.02 6.06
N ARG A 48 -27.20 17.11 5.19
CA ARG A 48 -27.37 17.72 3.87
C ARG A 48 -28.54 17.02 3.20
N VAL A 49 -29.64 17.76 3.00
CA VAL A 49 -30.78 17.25 2.26
C VAL A 49 -30.36 17.24 0.80
N HIS A 50 -29.85 16.09 0.35
CA HIS A 50 -29.57 15.86 -1.05
C HIS A 50 -30.89 15.97 -1.83
N ALA A 51 -30.83 16.52 -3.05
CA ALA A 51 -32.00 16.63 -3.90
C ALA A 51 -32.65 15.23 -4.01
N PRO A 52 -33.97 15.07 -3.77
CA PRO A 52 -34.63 13.77 -3.77
C PRO A 52 -34.38 12.97 -5.05
N GLU A 53 -34.25 13.65 -6.19
CA GLU A 53 -33.91 13.04 -7.48
C GLU A 53 -32.51 12.43 -7.50
N ALA A 54 -31.52 13.10 -6.89
CA ALA A 54 -30.14 12.59 -6.82
C ALA A 54 -30.03 11.38 -5.88
N VAL A 55 -30.81 11.38 -4.78
CA VAL A 55 -30.93 10.22 -3.88
C VAL A 55 -31.61 9.06 -4.60
N ALA A 56 -32.74 9.31 -5.27
CA ALA A 56 -33.44 8.28 -6.04
C ALA A 56 -32.61 7.73 -7.22
N GLU A 57 -31.77 8.54 -7.86
CA GLU A 57 -30.81 8.06 -8.85
C GLU A 57 -29.71 7.20 -8.20
N ALA A 58 -29.14 7.64 -7.08
CA ALA A 58 -28.15 6.86 -6.35
C ALA A 58 -28.71 5.50 -5.90
N ASP A 59 -29.92 5.47 -5.36
CA ASP A 59 -30.61 4.24 -4.97
C ASP A 59 -30.82 3.31 -6.16
N ARG A 60 -31.29 3.83 -7.31
CA ARG A 60 -31.42 3.04 -8.55
C ARG A 60 -30.09 2.50 -9.07
N LEU A 61 -29.01 3.27 -8.98
CA LEU A 61 -27.68 2.84 -9.42
C LEU A 61 -27.09 1.78 -8.48
N ARG A 62 -27.46 1.81 -7.21
CA ARG A 62 -27.03 0.86 -6.18
C ARG A 62 -27.82 -0.44 -6.22
N ASP A 63 -29.05 -0.39 -6.74
CA ASP A 63 -29.95 -1.54 -6.90
C ASP A 63 -29.49 -2.48 -8.03
N VAL A 64 -28.37 -3.15 -7.78
CA VAL A 64 -27.77 -4.12 -8.69
C VAL A 64 -28.23 -5.51 -8.29
N HIS A 65 -28.72 -6.27 -9.27
CA HIS A 65 -29.20 -7.64 -9.10
C HIS A 65 -28.27 -8.63 -9.78
N PHE A 66 -28.10 -9.79 -9.14
CA PHE A 66 -27.29 -10.88 -9.67
C PHE A 66 -28.19 -11.73 -10.58
N ASP A 67 -28.03 -11.57 -11.89
CA ASP A 67 -28.75 -12.35 -12.90
C ASP A 67 -27.88 -13.51 -13.39
N PRO A 68 -28.09 -14.75 -12.88
CA PRO A 68 -27.30 -15.90 -13.29
C PRO A 68 -27.60 -16.36 -14.72
N ASP A 69 -28.74 -15.97 -15.31
CA ASP A 69 -29.13 -16.35 -16.67
C ASP A 69 -28.60 -15.35 -17.71
N GLY A 70 -28.37 -14.10 -17.32
CA GLY A 70 -27.82 -12.99 -18.11
C GLY A 70 -26.29 -12.83 -18.03
N LEU A 71 -25.53 -13.92 -17.89
CA LEU A 71 -24.07 -13.89 -17.71
C LEU A 71 -23.36 -13.09 -18.82
N PRO A 72 -22.51 -12.09 -18.48
CA PRO A 72 -21.66 -11.46 -19.48
C PRO A 72 -20.68 -12.49 -20.04
N ALA A 73 -20.85 -12.85 -21.32
CA ALA A 73 -20.08 -13.88 -22.00
C ALA A 73 -18.72 -13.32 -22.45
N VAL A 74 -17.84 -13.05 -21.48
CA VAL A 74 -16.51 -12.47 -21.74
C VAL A 74 -15.61 -13.41 -22.55
N GLN A 75 -15.80 -14.72 -22.44
CA GLN A 75 -15.06 -15.74 -23.19
C GLN A 75 -16.02 -16.49 -24.09
N VAL A 76 -15.70 -16.55 -25.38
CA VAL A 76 -16.58 -17.06 -26.44
C VAL A 76 -16.04 -18.39 -26.95
N ALA A 77 -16.90 -19.39 -27.05
CA ALA A 77 -16.56 -20.68 -27.67
C ALA A 77 -16.53 -20.53 -29.19
N VAL A 78 -15.48 -21.07 -29.82
CA VAL A 78 -15.32 -21.05 -31.28
C VAL A 78 -14.91 -22.42 -31.80
N ASP A 79 -15.23 -22.67 -33.07
CA ASP A 79 -14.76 -23.85 -33.79
C ASP A 79 -13.37 -23.61 -34.38
N TYR A 80 -12.34 -24.18 -33.76
CA TYR A 80 -10.95 -24.05 -34.22
C TYR A 80 -10.68 -24.80 -35.54
N GLU A 81 -11.56 -25.73 -35.98
CA GLU A 81 -11.41 -26.43 -37.26
C GLU A 81 -11.61 -25.50 -38.46
N ALA A 82 -12.28 -24.35 -38.27
CA ALA A 82 -12.38 -23.30 -39.28
C ALA A 82 -11.01 -22.72 -39.68
N GLY A 83 -9.98 -22.87 -38.83
CA GLY A 83 -8.62 -22.43 -39.10
C GLY A 83 -8.55 -20.95 -39.52
N THR A 84 -7.82 -20.68 -40.60
CA THR A 84 -7.63 -19.30 -41.13
C THR A 84 -8.90 -18.65 -41.69
N THR A 85 -9.99 -19.42 -41.85
CA THR A 85 -11.27 -18.90 -42.36
C THR A 85 -12.21 -18.40 -41.25
N GLY A 86 -11.91 -18.70 -39.98
CA GLY A 86 -12.66 -18.22 -38.84
C GLY A 86 -12.60 -16.70 -38.71
N ALA A 87 -13.71 -16.05 -38.37
CA ALA A 87 -13.75 -14.59 -38.18
C ALA A 87 -12.77 -14.14 -37.07
N TRP A 88 -12.64 -14.96 -36.03
CA TRP A 88 -11.75 -14.82 -34.88
C TRP A 88 -10.27 -15.09 -35.18
N TYR A 89 -9.91 -15.58 -36.38
CA TYR A 89 -8.52 -15.90 -36.68
C TYR A 89 -7.65 -14.62 -36.61
N PRO A 90 -6.46 -14.66 -35.97
CA PRO A 90 -5.70 -13.44 -35.69
C PRO A 90 -5.31 -12.69 -36.96
N LYS A 91 -5.82 -11.47 -37.10
CA LYS A 91 -5.59 -10.59 -38.27
C LYS A 91 -5.53 -9.10 -37.93
N GLY A 92 -6.09 -8.67 -36.80
CA GLY A 92 -6.02 -7.30 -36.33
C GLY A 92 -4.99 -7.11 -35.21
N GLU A 93 -4.32 -5.96 -35.19
CA GLU A 93 -3.33 -5.61 -34.16
C GLU A 93 -3.32 -4.09 -33.92
N SER A 94 -2.84 -3.66 -32.74
CA SER A 94 -2.66 -2.22 -32.43
C SER A 94 -1.74 -1.54 -33.46
N SER A 95 -1.98 -0.26 -33.73
CA SER A 95 -1.18 0.54 -34.65
C SER A 95 0.31 0.56 -34.31
N ILE A 96 0.64 0.47 -33.01
CA ILE A 96 2.01 0.37 -32.50
C ILE A 96 2.66 -0.95 -32.93
N LEU A 97 1.95 -2.07 -32.77
CA LEU A 97 2.44 -3.39 -33.17
C LEU A 97 2.58 -3.49 -34.69
N GLY A 98 1.58 -3.01 -35.44
CA GLY A 98 1.65 -3.00 -36.91
C GLY A 98 2.82 -2.14 -37.43
N ALA A 99 3.21 -1.08 -36.73
CA ALA A 99 4.43 -0.33 -37.07
C ALA A 99 5.69 -1.17 -36.84
N LEU A 100 5.78 -1.91 -35.73
CA LEU A 100 6.90 -2.79 -35.43
C LEU A 100 7.02 -3.97 -36.40
N VAL A 101 5.88 -4.52 -36.87
CA VAL A 101 5.86 -5.55 -37.91
C VAL A 101 6.39 -4.99 -39.23
N ARG A 102 5.94 -3.80 -39.65
CA ARG A 102 6.46 -3.12 -40.85
C ARG A 102 7.96 -2.78 -40.75
N GLU A 103 8.46 -2.54 -39.54
CA GLU A 103 9.88 -2.33 -39.26
C GLU A 103 10.71 -3.62 -39.20
N GLY A 104 10.08 -4.80 -39.32
CA GLY A 104 10.75 -6.09 -39.20
C GLY A 104 11.22 -6.43 -37.77
N LYS A 105 10.72 -5.72 -36.76
CA LYS A 105 11.05 -5.93 -35.34
C LYS A 105 10.13 -6.94 -34.64
N LEU A 106 8.98 -7.25 -35.24
CA LEU A 106 8.03 -8.25 -34.74
C LEU A 106 7.51 -9.15 -35.88
N PRO A 107 7.25 -10.45 -35.61
CA PRO A 107 6.53 -11.32 -36.53
C PRO A 107 5.07 -10.89 -36.74
N SER A 108 4.41 -11.45 -37.74
CA SER A 108 3.00 -11.18 -38.02
C SER A 108 2.10 -11.57 -36.85
N VAL A 109 0.92 -10.93 -36.73
CA VAL A 109 -0.03 -11.23 -35.63
C VAL A 109 -0.44 -12.70 -35.58
N ALA A 110 -0.64 -13.34 -36.72
CA ALA A 110 -0.98 -14.77 -36.81
C ALA A 110 0.13 -15.68 -36.24
N GLU A 111 1.40 -15.35 -36.49
CA GLU A 111 2.54 -16.11 -35.97
C GLU A 111 2.77 -15.88 -34.46
N ARG A 112 2.49 -14.66 -33.99
CA ARG A 112 2.63 -14.27 -32.57
C ARG A 112 1.55 -14.89 -31.70
N VAL A 113 0.30 -14.85 -32.15
CA VAL A 113 -0.88 -15.31 -31.39
C VAL A 113 -1.08 -16.83 -31.49
N GLY A 114 -0.85 -17.40 -32.67
CA GLY A 114 -1.03 -18.83 -32.92
C GLY A 114 -2.44 -19.21 -33.41
N PRO A 115 -2.65 -20.50 -33.75
CA PRO A 115 -3.85 -20.98 -34.42
C PRO A 115 -5.06 -21.24 -33.49
N GLU A 116 -4.85 -21.42 -32.18
CA GLU A 116 -5.94 -21.68 -31.21
C GLU A 116 -6.03 -20.59 -30.12
N PRO A 117 -6.18 -19.30 -30.49
CA PRO A 117 -6.24 -18.20 -29.52
C PRO A 117 -7.47 -18.31 -28.61
N LEU A 118 -7.39 -17.70 -27.42
CA LEU A 118 -8.60 -17.44 -26.65
C LEU A 118 -9.40 -16.34 -27.34
N VAL A 119 -10.68 -16.61 -27.59
CA VAL A 119 -11.60 -15.62 -28.15
C VAL A 119 -12.40 -15.00 -27.01
N MET A 120 -12.35 -13.68 -26.92
CA MET A 120 -13.04 -12.91 -25.89
C MET A 120 -13.97 -11.88 -26.54
N GLU A 121 -15.03 -11.50 -25.83
CA GLU A 121 -15.92 -10.44 -26.28
C GLU A 121 -16.24 -9.54 -25.08
N GLY A 122 -16.12 -8.23 -25.28
CA GLY A 122 -16.43 -7.29 -24.22
C GLY A 122 -17.94 -7.10 -24.05
N VAL A 123 -18.37 -6.64 -22.88
CA VAL A 123 -19.80 -6.46 -22.57
C VAL A 123 -20.50 -5.39 -23.43
N ASP A 124 -19.73 -4.46 -24.01
CA ASP A 124 -20.19 -3.44 -24.95
C ASP A 124 -19.80 -3.78 -26.42
N GLY A 125 -19.20 -4.96 -26.66
CA GLY A 125 -18.77 -5.44 -27.98
C GLY A 125 -17.28 -5.23 -28.31
N ILE A 126 -16.98 -5.14 -29.60
CA ILE A 126 -15.62 -4.97 -30.16
C ILE A 126 -15.06 -3.59 -29.81
N GLY A 127 -13.84 -3.56 -29.26
CA GLY A 127 -13.18 -2.36 -28.77
C GLY A 127 -12.23 -1.70 -29.78
N LYS A 128 -11.59 -0.61 -29.33
CA LYS A 128 -10.61 0.17 -30.09
C LYS A 128 -9.25 0.18 -29.41
N TYR A 129 -8.18 0.05 -30.20
CA TYR A 129 -6.82 0.11 -29.67
C TYR A 129 -6.41 1.50 -29.19
N GLY A 130 -5.63 1.54 -28.12
CA GLY A 130 -4.99 2.76 -27.63
C GLY A 130 -5.25 3.05 -26.17
N GLY A 131 -4.51 4.01 -25.64
CA GLY A 131 -4.76 4.60 -24.33
C GLY A 131 -3.90 4.02 -23.22
N THR A 132 -3.75 4.83 -22.17
CA THR A 132 -3.10 4.47 -20.91
C THR A 132 -4.15 4.34 -19.81
N TRP A 133 -4.26 3.15 -19.21
CA TRP A 133 -5.07 2.92 -18.01
C TRP A 133 -4.33 3.42 -16.76
N HIS A 134 -4.77 4.54 -16.23
CA HIS A 134 -4.22 5.15 -15.01
C HIS A 134 -4.81 4.52 -13.74
N ARG A 135 -3.93 4.06 -12.85
CA ARG A 135 -4.26 3.44 -11.57
C ARG A 135 -3.37 3.99 -10.44
N VAL A 136 -3.85 3.86 -9.21
CA VAL A 136 -3.14 4.32 -8.01
C VAL A 136 -2.96 3.18 -7.01
N ALA A 137 -1.74 3.00 -6.53
CA ALA A 137 -1.33 2.07 -5.49
C ALA A 137 -1.02 2.81 -4.18
N THR A 138 -1.11 2.13 -3.04
CA THR A 138 -0.81 2.73 -1.72
C THR A 138 0.68 2.81 -1.40
N ALA A 139 1.47 1.91 -1.98
CA ALA A 139 2.92 1.79 -1.82
C ALA A 139 3.51 1.08 -3.06
N PRO A 140 4.84 1.15 -3.30
CA PRO A 140 5.47 0.36 -4.36
C PRO A 140 5.19 -1.15 -4.22
N GLY A 141 5.12 -1.65 -2.98
CA GLY A 141 4.76 -3.04 -2.70
C GLY A 141 3.35 -3.43 -3.18
N ASP A 142 2.41 -2.49 -3.30
CA ASP A 142 1.02 -2.75 -3.73
C ASP A 142 0.88 -2.86 -5.27
N VAL A 143 1.91 -2.47 -6.04
CA VAL A 143 1.95 -2.60 -7.52
C VAL A 143 2.02 -4.07 -7.96
N PHE A 144 2.47 -4.98 -7.08
CA PHE A 144 2.50 -6.42 -7.34
C PHE A 144 1.14 -7.01 -7.78
N ILE A 145 0.03 -6.28 -7.53
CA ILE A 145 -1.31 -6.55 -8.04
C ILE A 145 -1.35 -6.83 -9.55
N ILE A 146 -0.40 -6.28 -10.30
CA ILE A 146 -0.22 -6.57 -11.73
C ILE A 146 -0.05 -8.07 -12.00
N GLY A 147 0.72 -8.77 -11.16
CA GLY A 147 1.07 -10.17 -11.38
C GLY A 147 -0.04 -11.16 -11.02
N TYR A 148 -1.02 -10.77 -10.19
CA TYR A 148 -2.02 -11.71 -9.68
C TYR A 148 -3.49 -11.29 -9.81
N ARG A 149 -3.83 -10.02 -10.11
CA ARG A 149 -5.22 -9.60 -10.42
C ARG A 149 -5.40 -8.80 -11.71
N LEU A 150 -4.32 -8.29 -12.31
CA LEU A 150 -4.36 -7.61 -13.62
C LEU A 150 -3.57 -8.34 -14.70
N SER A 151 -3.02 -9.49 -14.38
CA SER A 151 -2.46 -10.42 -15.35
C SER A 151 -3.56 -11.35 -15.87
N GLY A 152 -4.32 -11.96 -14.95
CA GLY A 152 -5.41 -12.89 -15.22
C GLY A 152 -5.02 -14.16 -16.00
N ALA A 153 -3.76 -14.33 -16.39
CA ALA A 153 -3.29 -15.48 -17.15
C ALA A 153 -3.34 -16.73 -16.27
N MET A 154 -4.42 -17.50 -16.38
CA MET A 154 -4.68 -18.73 -15.64
C MET A 154 -4.98 -19.87 -16.60
N LEU A 155 -4.91 -21.13 -16.13
CA LEU A 155 -5.37 -22.28 -16.93
C LEU A 155 -6.88 -22.20 -17.19
N VAL A 156 -7.65 -21.91 -16.14
CA VAL A 156 -9.09 -21.65 -16.18
C VAL A 156 -9.37 -20.36 -15.39
N ARG A 157 -10.48 -19.68 -15.66
CA ARG A 157 -10.82 -18.42 -15.00
C ARG A 157 -12.27 -18.43 -14.53
N TRP A 158 -12.56 -17.76 -13.42
CA TRP A 158 -13.93 -17.44 -13.01
C TRP A 158 -14.64 -16.59 -14.06
N SER A 159 -15.96 -16.78 -14.20
CA SER A 159 -16.78 -15.82 -14.94
C SER A 159 -16.83 -14.47 -14.20
N PRO A 160 -17.31 -13.39 -14.84
CA PRO A 160 -17.55 -12.13 -14.15
C PRO A 160 -18.48 -12.28 -12.93
N LEU A 161 -19.35 -13.28 -12.91
CA LEU A 161 -20.26 -13.58 -11.80
C LEU A 161 -19.76 -14.73 -10.90
N GLY A 162 -18.53 -15.20 -11.08
CA GLY A 162 -18.00 -16.36 -10.36
C GLY A 162 -18.17 -17.63 -11.18
N TYR A 163 -19.38 -18.15 -11.33
CA TYR A 163 -19.64 -19.36 -12.14
C TYR A 163 -20.35 -19.07 -13.47
N PRO A 164 -20.26 -19.98 -14.47
CA PRO A 164 -19.42 -21.17 -14.48
C PRO A 164 -17.93 -20.81 -14.67
N ILE A 165 -17.03 -21.70 -14.26
CA ILE A 165 -15.60 -21.59 -14.60
C ILE A 165 -15.44 -21.74 -16.11
N ARG A 166 -14.59 -20.88 -16.71
CA ARG A 166 -14.42 -20.79 -18.16
C ARG A 166 -12.99 -21.17 -18.59
N PRO A 167 -12.81 -21.77 -19.79
CA PRO A 167 -11.49 -22.10 -20.34
C PRO A 167 -10.65 -20.86 -20.63
N HIS A 168 -9.41 -20.81 -20.12
CA HIS A 168 -8.50 -19.69 -20.33
C HIS A 168 -7.26 -20.15 -21.11
N LEU A 169 -6.09 -20.38 -20.51
CA LEU A 169 -4.95 -21.00 -21.22
C LEU A 169 -5.21 -22.46 -21.60
N ALA A 170 -6.02 -23.15 -20.80
CA ALA A 170 -6.63 -24.41 -21.19
C ALA A 170 -7.74 -24.12 -22.20
N LYS A 171 -7.75 -24.83 -23.32
CA LYS A 171 -8.87 -24.81 -24.27
C LYS A 171 -10.08 -25.59 -23.76
N GLY A 172 -9.86 -26.54 -22.85
CA GLY A 172 -10.90 -27.34 -22.22
C GLY A 172 -10.32 -28.39 -21.30
N TRP A 173 -11.20 -29.13 -20.63
CA TRP A 173 -10.84 -30.19 -19.70
C TRP A 173 -11.87 -31.32 -19.70
N SER A 174 -11.49 -32.48 -19.19
CA SER A 174 -12.38 -33.58 -18.86
C SER A 174 -11.97 -34.21 -17.52
N ALA A 175 -12.92 -34.76 -16.78
CA ALA A 175 -12.65 -35.46 -15.52
C ALA A 175 -13.12 -36.92 -15.63
N SER A 176 -12.42 -37.84 -14.98
CA SER A 176 -12.95 -39.19 -14.72
C SER A 176 -14.19 -39.12 -13.82
N ASP A 177 -15.05 -40.14 -13.87
CA ASP A 177 -16.29 -40.18 -13.08
C ASP A 177 -16.04 -40.06 -11.57
N ASP A 178 -14.92 -40.64 -11.10
CA ASP A 178 -14.47 -40.60 -9.71
C ASP A 178 -13.70 -39.33 -9.32
N LYS A 179 -13.54 -38.37 -10.25
CA LYS A 179 -12.80 -37.10 -10.07
C LYS A 179 -11.34 -37.27 -9.60
N ARG A 180 -10.73 -38.42 -9.85
CA ARG A 180 -9.31 -38.67 -9.56
C ARG A 180 -8.38 -38.24 -10.69
N VAL A 181 -8.87 -38.19 -11.93
CA VAL A 181 -8.07 -37.81 -13.09
C VAL A 181 -8.74 -36.65 -13.81
N TRP A 182 -8.02 -35.53 -13.91
CA TRP A 182 -8.43 -34.36 -14.67
C TRP A 182 -7.48 -34.19 -15.85
N THR A 183 -8.00 -34.33 -17.07
CA THR A 183 -7.23 -34.09 -18.30
C THR A 183 -7.48 -32.66 -18.75
N VAL A 184 -6.41 -31.88 -18.88
CA VAL A 184 -6.46 -30.47 -19.31
C VAL A 184 -5.76 -30.35 -20.66
N HIS A 185 -6.46 -29.78 -21.63
CA HIS A 185 -5.94 -29.52 -22.96
C HIS A 185 -5.52 -28.05 -23.07
N LEU A 186 -4.26 -27.81 -23.41
CA LEU A 186 -3.69 -26.49 -23.62
C LEU A 186 -3.98 -26.01 -25.05
N ARG A 187 -3.96 -24.69 -25.23
CA ARG A 187 -4.06 -24.04 -26.55
C ARG A 187 -2.78 -24.21 -27.34
N ARG A 188 -2.90 -24.55 -28.63
CA ARG A 188 -1.76 -24.69 -29.53
C ARG A 188 -1.22 -23.34 -30.02
N GLY A 189 0.10 -23.24 -30.08
CA GLY A 189 0.83 -22.09 -30.64
C GLY A 189 0.90 -20.85 -29.74
N VAL A 190 0.45 -20.95 -28.49
CA VAL A 190 0.65 -19.91 -27.48
C VAL A 190 2.14 -19.71 -27.23
N ARG A 191 2.53 -18.45 -27.00
CA ARG A 191 3.92 -18.04 -26.76
C ARG A 191 4.03 -17.17 -25.50
N TRP A 192 5.16 -17.29 -24.83
CA TRP A 192 5.61 -16.35 -23.82
C TRP A 192 5.89 -14.96 -24.42
N SER A 193 5.97 -13.92 -23.59
CA SER A 193 6.18 -12.53 -24.06
C SER A 193 7.48 -12.28 -24.82
N ASP A 194 8.44 -13.21 -24.77
CA ASP A 194 9.69 -13.19 -25.55
C ASP A 194 9.60 -13.99 -26.87
N GLY A 195 8.43 -14.60 -27.15
CA GLY A 195 8.17 -15.39 -28.34
C GLY A 195 8.42 -16.89 -28.19
N HIS A 196 8.95 -17.37 -27.05
CA HIS A 196 9.18 -18.80 -26.84
C HIS A 196 7.85 -19.56 -26.75
N PRO A 197 7.70 -20.75 -27.36
CA PRO A 197 6.47 -21.55 -27.23
C PRO A 197 6.14 -21.89 -25.78
N PHE A 198 4.85 -21.83 -25.43
CA PHE A 198 4.31 -22.34 -24.17
C PHE A 198 3.79 -23.78 -24.36
N THR A 199 4.24 -24.71 -23.53
CA THR A 199 3.87 -26.14 -23.65
C THR A 199 3.62 -26.80 -22.28
N ALA A 200 3.19 -28.06 -22.31
CA ALA A 200 3.11 -28.90 -21.11
C ALA A 200 4.43 -29.01 -20.33
N ASP A 201 5.59 -28.76 -20.97
CA ASP A 201 6.89 -28.78 -20.29
C ASP A 201 7.06 -27.62 -19.31
N ASP A 202 6.41 -26.47 -19.54
CA ASP A 202 6.42 -25.34 -18.61
C ASP A 202 5.62 -25.63 -17.32
N ILE A 203 4.54 -26.42 -17.44
CA ILE A 203 3.74 -26.89 -16.31
C ILE A 203 4.50 -27.96 -15.53
N LEU A 204 5.11 -28.93 -16.23
CA LEU A 204 5.91 -29.96 -15.57
C LEU A 204 7.15 -29.39 -14.89
N TYR A 205 7.82 -28.43 -15.52
CA TYR A 205 8.97 -27.75 -14.91
C TYR A 205 8.56 -27.05 -13.61
N TRP A 206 7.45 -26.30 -13.64
CA TRP A 206 6.88 -25.71 -12.43
C TRP A 206 6.60 -26.78 -11.36
N TRP A 207 5.96 -27.89 -11.72
CA TRP A 207 5.58 -28.92 -10.76
C TRP A 207 6.79 -29.62 -10.11
N GLU A 208 7.73 -30.10 -10.92
CA GLU A 208 8.86 -30.90 -10.45
C GLU A 208 9.98 -30.06 -9.84
N HIS A 209 10.24 -28.87 -10.41
CA HIS A 209 11.41 -28.06 -10.05
C HIS A 209 11.07 -26.79 -9.28
N GLU A 210 9.81 -26.36 -9.23
CA GLU A 210 9.40 -25.29 -8.30
C GLU A 210 8.55 -25.81 -7.15
N ALA A 211 7.36 -26.34 -7.44
CA ALA A 211 6.37 -26.68 -6.41
C ALA A 211 6.81 -27.84 -5.49
N LYS A 212 7.46 -28.87 -6.04
CA LYS A 212 8.00 -29.98 -5.23
C LYS A 212 9.36 -29.70 -4.63
N TYR A 213 10.20 -28.91 -5.31
CA TYR A 213 11.61 -28.74 -4.96
C TYR A 213 11.90 -27.46 -4.17
N LEU A 214 11.37 -26.32 -4.63
CA LEU A 214 11.61 -25.00 -4.04
C LEU A 214 10.57 -24.60 -3.00
N GLU A 215 9.52 -25.37 -2.76
CA GLU A 215 8.55 -25.16 -1.68
C GLU A 215 8.72 -26.24 -0.61
N SER A 216 8.40 -25.96 0.67
CA SER A 216 8.58 -26.98 1.74
C SER A 216 7.59 -28.12 1.68
N ALA A 217 6.45 -27.88 1.05
CA ALA A 217 5.38 -28.83 0.92
C ALA A 217 4.71 -28.59 -0.43
N PRO A 218 4.21 -29.66 -1.09
CA PRO A 218 3.38 -29.50 -2.26
C PRO A 218 2.19 -28.56 -1.97
N PRO A 219 1.76 -27.75 -2.95
CA PRO A 219 0.61 -26.88 -2.79
C PRO A 219 -0.61 -27.62 -2.22
N THR A 220 -1.31 -26.98 -1.29
CA THR A 220 -2.43 -27.63 -0.56
C THR A 220 -3.55 -28.10 -1.49
N TRP A 221 -3.79 -27.39 -2.60
CA TRP A 221 -4.76 -27.79 -3.63
C TRP A 221 -4.35 -29.01 -4.46
N MET A 222 -3.06 -29.40 -4.39
CA MET A 222 -2.54 -30.65 -4.94
C MET A 222 -2.56 -31.80 -3.93
N THR A 223 -2.91 -31.53 -2.67
CA THR A 223 -2.93 -32.53 -1.59
C THR A 223 -4.36 -32.83 -1.19
N VAL A 224 -4.78 -34.09 -1.34
CA VAL A 224 -6.14 -34.53 -0.99
C VAL A 224 -6.02 -35.66 0.02
N ARG A 225 -6.69 -35.52 1.16
CA ARG A 225 -6.68 -36.49 2.25
C ARG A 225 -5.27 -36.94 2.71
N GLY A 226 -4.36 -35.97 2.80
CA GLY A 226 -2.97 -36.19 3.20
C GLY A 226 -2.09 -36.87 2.14
N LYS A 227 -2.60 -37.09 0.91
CA LYS A 227 -1.84 -37.66 -0.20
C LYS A 227 -1.70 -36.63 -1.32
N THR A 228 -0.47 -36.40 -1.75
CA THR A 228 -0.18 -35.48 -2.87
C THR A 228 -0.50 -36.15 -4.20
N GLY A 229 -1.17 -35.41 -5.08
CA GLY A 229 -1.36 -35.79 -6.49
C GLY A 229 -0.09 -35.63 -7.33
N GLU A 230 -0.21 -35.93 -8.62
CA GLU A 230 0.86 -35.77 -9.60
C GLU A 230 0.35 -35.06 -10.85
N ILE A 231 1.27 -34.42 -11.58
CA ILE A 231 0.99 -33.86 -12.91
C ILE A 231 1.77 -34.69 -13.92
N VAL A 232 1.04 -35.26 -14.88
CA VAL A 232 1.61 -36.14 -15.91
C VAL A 232 1.43 -35.49 -17.27
N LYS A 233 2.52 -35.33 -18.01
CA LYS A 233 2.47 -34.93 -19.43
C LYS A 233 1.99 -36.11 -20.28
N VAL A 234 0.96 -35.87 -21.08
CA VAL A 234 0.47 -36.84 -22.08
C VAL A 234 1.12 -36.55 -23.43
N ASP A 235 1.12 -35.29 -23.84
CA ASP A 235 1.74 -34.80 -25.06
C ASP A 235 2.14 -33.32 -24.89
N THR A 236 2.59 -32.66 -25.95
CA THR A 236 3.04 -31.24 -25.92
C THR A 236 1.98 -30.27 -25.38
N TYR A 237 0.69 -30.55 -25.57
CA TYR A 237 -0.42 -29.66 -25.22
C TYR A 237 -1.48 -30.34 -24.34
N THR A 238 -1.15 -31.47 -23.70
CA THR A 238 -2.07 -32.17 -22.81
C THR A 238 -1.36 -32.59 -21.53
N VAL A 239 -1.94 -32.20 -20.39
CA VAL A 239 -1.49 -32.60 -19.04
C VAL A 239 -2.63 -33.26 -18.27
N LYS A 240 -2.29 -34.18 -17.38
CA LYS A 240 -3.23 -34.82 -16.45
C LYS A 240 -2.86 -34.48 -15.02
N PHE A 241 -3.83 -34.05 -14.24
CA PHE A 241 -3.74 -33.99 -12.78
C PHE A 241 -4.32 -35.29 -12.24
N VAL A 242 -3.49 -36.08 -11.56
CA VAL A 242 -3.82 -37.42 -11.07
C VAL A 242 -3.78 -37.40 -9.54
N PHE A 243 -4.90 -37.69 -8.91
CA PHE A 243 -5.06 -37.70 -7.46
C PHE A 243 -5.27 -39.11 -6.92
N PRO A 244 -4.63 -39.47 -5.80
CA PRO A 244 -4.89 -40.74 -5.11
C PRO A 244 -6.32 -40.85 -4.58
N GLU A 245 -6.98 -39.73 -4.31
CA GLU A 245 -8.35 -39.62 -3.80
C GLU A 245 -9.17 -38.63 -4.66
N PRO A 246 -10.51 -38.73 -4.67
CA PRO A 246 -11.36 -37.81 -5.46
C PRO A 246 -11.11 -36.34 -5.12
N ASN A 247 -10.89 -35.51 -6.15
CA ASN A 247 -10.76 -34.06 -6.01
C ASN A 247 -11.89 -33.36 -6.80
N GLY A 248 -13.00 -33.05 -6.15
CA GLY A 248 -14.16 -32.43 -6.77
C GLY A 248 -14.04 -30.92 -6.99
N VAL A 249 -12.98 -30.28 -6.48
CA VAL A 249 -12.81 -28.81 -6.43
C VAL A 249 -11.53 -28.32 -7.14
N LEU A 250 -10.98 -29.13 -8.04
CA LEU A 250 -9.74 -28.79 -8.74
C LEU A 250 -9.89 -27.52 -9.58
N LEU A 251 -10.98 -27.40 -10.36
CA LEU A 251 -11.18 -26.28 -11.26
C LEU A 251 -11.32 -24.97 -10.48
N GLU A 252 -12.08 -25.00 -9.39
CA GLU A 252 -12.23 -23.89 -8.45
C GLU A 252 -10.88 -23.44 -7.96
N SER A 253 -10.06 -24.39 -7.50
CA SER A 253 -8.70 -24.13 -7.04
C SER A 253 -7.88 -23.44 -8.15
N LEU A 254 -7.88 -24.01 -9.35
CA LEU A 254 -7.14 -23.50 -10.52
C LEU A 254 -7.62 -22.11 -10.99
N ALA A 255 -8.88 -21.74 -10.73
CA ALA A 255 -9.42 -20.42 -11.07
C ALA A 255 -9.09 -19.35 -10.03
N THR A 256 -8.63 -19.74 -8.83
CA THR A 256 -8.22 -18.79 -7.79
C THR A 256 -6.82 -18.21 -8.03
N ASN A 257 -6.51 -17.13 -7.32
CA ASN A 257 -5.13 -16.65 -7.21
C ASN A 257 -4.27 -17.42 -6.19
N ARG A 258 -4.83 -18.35 -5.41
CA ARG A 258 -4.10 -19.15 -4.42
C ARG A 258 -3.21 -20.21 -5.06
N THR A 259 -3.61 -20.71 -6.23
CA THR A 259 -2.86 -21.70 -7.00
C THR A 259 -1.58 -21.15 -7.62
N ARG A 260 -1.32 -19.83 -7.52
CA ARG A 260 -0.12 -19.15 -8.04
C ARG A 260 0.27 -19.69 -9.40
N THR A 261 -0.61 -19.56 -10.40
CA THR A 261 -0.35 -19.85 -11.82
C THR A 261 0.55 -21.08 -12.07
N PRO A 262 0.00 -22.30 -12.28
CA PRO A 262 0.76 -23.56 -12.24
C PRO A 262 1.62 -23.80 -13.49
N TYR A 263 2.49 -22.86 -13.83
CA TYR A 263 3.46 -22.91 -14.92
C TYR A 263 4.55 -21.86 -14.71
N ALA A 264 5.73 -22.12 -15.27
CA ALA A 264 6.88 -21.21 -15.23
C ALA A 264 7.65 -21.27 -16.56
N PRO A 265 8.28 -20.16 -17.02
CA PRO A 265 9.00 -20.15 -18.30
C PRO A 265 10.30 -20.94 -18.16
N ARG A 266 10.22 -22.25 -18.44
CA ARG A 266 11.33 -23.20 -18.24
C ARG A 266 12.60 -22.72 -18.95
N HIS A 267 12.46 -22.29 -20.20
CA HIS A 267 13.57 -21.84 -21.06
C HIS A 267 14.35 -20.66 -20.48
N TYR A 268 13.73 -19.85 -19.62
CA TYR A 268 14.37 -18.72 -18.94
C TYR A 268 14.90 -19.11 -17.57
N LEU A 269 14.11 -19.82 -16.75
CA LEU A 269 14.43 -20.06 -15.34
C LEU A 269 15.37 -21.26 -15.10
N GLU A 270 15.37 -22.28 -15.97
CA GLU A 270 16.14 -23.51 -15.78
C GLU A 270 17.64 -23.23 -15.57
N GLN A 271 18.20 -22.29 -16.33
CA GLN A 271 19.62 -21.92 -16.27
C GLN A 271 20.06 -21.29 -14.93
N TYR A 272 19.11 -20.80 -14.13
CA TYR A 272 19.35 -20.23 -12.81
C TYR A 272 18.85 -21.13 -11.67
N HIS A 273 18.30 -22.31 -11.99
CA HIS A 273 17.77 -23.23 -11.00
C HIS A 273 18.91 -23.79 -10.12
N PRO A 274 18.74 -23.92 -8.80
CA PRO A 274 19.81 -24.39 -7.90
C PRO A 274 20.46 -25.73 -8.29
N GLU A 275 19.69 -26.66 -8.86
CA GLU A 275 20.20 -27.98 -9.28
C GLU A 275 20.45 -28.15 -10.78
N LEU A 276 19.78 -27.36 -11.62
CA LEU A 276 19.81 -27.54 -13.08
C LEU A 276 20.63 -26.45 -13.78
N GLY A 277 20.83 -25.32 -13.10
CA GLY A 277 21.47 -24.15 -13.65
C GLY A 277 22.99 -24.26 -13.72
N LYS A 278 23.60 -23.28 -14.39
CA LYS A 278 25.06 -23.21 -14.54
C LYS A 278 25.66 -22.54 -13.31
N ALA A 279 26.58 -23.22 -12.62
CA ALA A 279 27.21 -22.72 -11.39
C ALA A 279 27.81 -21.31 -11.57
N ASP A 280 28.65 -21.11 -12.60
CA ASP A 280 29.31 -19.82 -12.85
C ASP A 280 28.31 -18.67 -13.10
N LEU A 281 27.20 -18.96 -13.80
CA LEU A 281 26.14 -17.98 -14.03
C LEU A 281 25.40 -17.63 -12.74
N ILE A 282 25.09 -18.64 -11.92
CA ILE A 282 24.44 -18.46 -10.62
C ILE A 282 25.35 -17.65 -9.71
N GLU A 283 26.63 -17.97 -9.61
CA GLU A 283 27.61 -17.24 -8.80
C GLU A 283 27.75 -15.78 -9.26
N ALA A 284 27.89 -15.53 -10.57
CA ALA A 284 27.96 -14.18 -11.12
C ALA A 284 26.67 -13.40 -10.85
N ALA A 285 25.50 -14.01 -11.07
CA ALA A 285 24.20 -13.39 -10.85
C ALA A 285 23.90 -13.14 -9.37
N MET A 286 24.38 -14.01 -8.47
CA MET A 286 24.31 -13.85 -7.01
C MET A 286 25.18 -12.68 -6.55
N ALA A 287 26.43 -12.63 -7.03
CA ALA A 287 27.37 -11.56 -6.71
C ALA A 287 26.86 -10.21 -7.22
N ALA A 288 26.32 -10.16 -8.45
CA ALA A 288 25.76 -8.95 -9.03
C ALA A 288 24.57 -8.41 -8.22
N ARG A 289 23.69 -9.30 -7.76
CA ARG A 289 22.46 -8.94 -7.04
C ARG A 289 22.60 -8.89 -5.51
N GLY A 290 23.80 -9.10 -4.97
CA GLY A 290 24.05 -9.13 -3.53
C GLY A 290 23.16 -10.13 -2.77
N VAL A 291 22.91 -11.31 -3.35
CA VAL A 291 22.17 -12.40 -2.70
C VAL A 291 23.10 -13.56 -2.38
N THR A 292 22.88 -14.22 -1.24
CA THR A 292 23.82 -15.21 -0.68
C THR A 292 23.50 -16.66 -1.05
N THR A 293 22.31 -16.94 -1.58
CA THR A 293 21.90 -18.30 -1.96
C THR A 293 21.33 -18.39 -3.39
N PRO A 294 21.52 -19.52 -4.09
CA PRO A 294 20.89 -19.77 -5.40
C PRO A 294 19.37 -19.69 -5.36
N ARG A 295 18.75 -20.12 -4.24
CA ARG A 295 17.29 -20.05 -4.05
C ARG A 295 16.79 -18.61 -3.95
N ALA A 296 17.51 -17.74 -3.25
CA ALA A 296 17.20 -16.31 -3.18
C ALA A 296 17.36 -15.63 -4.55
N LEU A 297 18.40 -15.99 -5.32
CA LEU A 297 18.55 -15.55 -6.71
C LEU A 297 17.34 -15.96 -7.55
N TYR A 298 16.96 -17.24 -7.52
CA TYR A 298 15.84 -17.76 -8.30
C TYR A 298 14.52 -17.04 -7.97
N LYS A 299 14.24 -16.81 -6.69
CA LYS A 299 13.08 -16.00 -6.26
C LYS A 299 13.14 -14.56 -6.78
N THR A 300 14.31 -13.93 -6.72
CA THR A 300 14.52 -12.55 -7.22
C THR A 300 14.27 -12.45 -8.72
N LEU A 301 14.68 -13.46 -9.50
CA LEU A 301 14.46 -13.49 -10.94
C LEU A 301 12.98 -13.59 -11.31
N ARG A 302 12.15 -14.18 -10.44
CA ARG A 302 10.70 -14.32 -10.67
C ARG A 302 9.89 -13.07 -10.33
N ASP A 303 10.48 -12.13 -9.58
CA ASP A 303 9.85 -10.87 -9.15
C ASP A 303 9.19 -10.15 -10.34
N TYR A 304 7.99 -9.61 -10.14
CA TYR A 304 7.20 -8.95 -11.19
C TYR A 304 7.93 -7.75 -11.83
N ARG A 305 8.92 -7.18 -11.12
CA ARG A 305 9.75 -6.06 -11.56
C ARG A 305 10.97 -6.51 -12.37
N ASN A 306 11.22 -7.81 -12.54
CA ASN A 306 12.26 -8.28 -13.43
C ASN A 306 11.80 -8.11 -14.90
N PRO A 307 12.38 -7.17 -15.67
CA PRO A 307 11.95 -6.87 -17.04
C PRO A 307 12.32 -7.96 -18.05
N GLU A 308 13.26 -8.82 -17.67
CA GLU A 308 13.76 -9.92 -18.50
C GLU A 308 12.89 -11.18 -18.37
N HIS A 309 12.15 -11.32 -17.27
CA HIS A 309 11.36 -12.52 -17.01
C HIS A 309 10.17 -12.61 -17.99
N PRO A 310 10.10 -13.65 -18.83
CA PRO A 310 8.99 -13.83 -19.77
C PRO A 310 7.65 -14.00 -19.05
N ARG A 311 6.57 -13.41 -19.57
CA ARG A 311 5.24 -13.44 -18.95
C ARG A 311 4.17 -13.88 -19.94
N MET A 312 3.11 -14.48 -19.42
CA MET A 312 1.87 -14.79 -20.15
C MET A 312 0.81 -13.67 -20.05
N TRP A 313 1.18 -12.55 -19.44
CA TRP A 313 0.27 -11.48 -19.05
C TRP A 313 -0.09 -10.59 -20.24
N PRO A 314 -1.27 -9.94 -20.24
CA PRO A 314 -1.69 -8.97 -21.26
C PRO A 314 -0.81 -7.71 -21.30
N TRP A 315 -0.25 -7.31 -20.14
CA TRP A 315 0.74 -6.24 -20.04
C TRP A 315 1.99 -6.75 -19.31
N VAL A 316 3.16 -6.29 -19.76
CA VAL A 316 4.48 -6.73 -19.29
C VAL A 316 5.33 -5.55 -18.83
N TYR A 317 6.14 -5.82 -17.81
CA TYR A 317 7.16 -4.88 -17.35
C TYR A 317 8.41 -5.06 -18.23
N ARG A 318 8.83 -4.00 -18.92
CA ARG A 318 9.98 -4.05 -19.85
C ARG A 318 11.06 -3.03 -19.53
N THR A 319 10.73 -1.99 -18.77
CA THR A 319 11.66 -0.94 -18.42
C THR A 319 11.74 -0.84 -16.91
N TYR A 320 12.84 -1.33 -16.33
CA TYR A 320 13.09 -1.12 -14.91
C TYR A 320 13.16 0.36 -14.59
N ARG A 321 12.44 0.75 -13.54
CA ARG A 321 12.48 2.09 -12.98
C ARG A 321 12.68 2.00 -11.48
N PRO A 322 13.66 2.74 -10.94
CA PRO A 322 13.88 2.75 -9.50
C PRO A 322 12.69 3.37 -8.75
N ASN A 323 11.95 4.29 -9.37
CA ASN A 323 10.88 5.03 -8.70
C ASN A 323 9.58 4.98 -9.51
N PRO A 324 8.41 4.80 -8.84
CA PRO A 324 7.12 5.00 -9.48
C PRO A 324 7.00 6.40 -10.13
N PRO A 325 6.16 6.55 -11.16
CA PRO A 325 5.18 5.57 -11.61
C PRO A 325 5.77 4.40 -12.40
N GLU A 326 5.20 3.21 -12.17
CA GLU A 326 5.57 1.97 -12.87
C GLU A 326 4.63 1.76 -14.06
N GLY A 327 5.21 1.58 -15.25
CA GLY A 327 4.48 1.37 -16.50
C GLY A 327 4.57 -0.08 -16.98
N PHE A 328 3.46 -0.63 -17.42
CA PHE A 328 3.35 -1.96 -18.02
C PHE A 328 2.76 -1.82 -19.41
N VAL A 329 3.50 -2.22 -20.43
CA VAL A 329 3.10 -2.09 -21.85
C VAL A 329 2.48 -3.39 -22.34
N ARG A 330 1.61 -3.33 -23.34
CA ARG A 330 0.96 -4.51 -23.91
C ARG A 330 1.98 -5.58 -24.29
N ASN A 331 1.62 -6.83 -24.09
CA ASN A 331 2.42 -7.97 -24.49
C ASN A 331 2.24 -8.24 -26.00
N PRO A 332 3.29 -8.12 -26.83
CA PRO A 332 3.17 -8.42 -28.25
C PRO A 332 2.89 -9.90 -28.52
N TYR A 333 3.12 -10.83 -27.59
CA TYR A 333 2.76 -12.24 -27.78
C TYR A 333 1.52 -12.63 -26.98
N PHE A 334 0.68 -11.66 -26.59
CA PHE A 334 -0.57 -12.00 -25.95
C PHE A 334 -1.45 -12.82 -26.89
N TRP A 335 -1.98 -13.90 -26.37
CA TRP A 335 -2.49 -15.06 -27.11
C TRP A 335 -4.03 -15.07 -27.20
N ALA A 336 -4.67 -13.97 -26.80
CA ALA A 336 -6.11 -13.78 -26.91
C ALA A 336 -6.45 -12.77 -28.00
N VAL A 337 -7.62 -12.95 -28.61
CA VAL A 337 -8.21 -12.12 -29.65
C VAL A 337 -9.67 -11.83 -29.31
N ASP A 338 -10.23 -10.82 -29.96
CA ASP A 338 -11.67 -10.64 -29.97
C ASP A 338 -12.38 -11.54 -31.01
N ALA A 339 -13.72 -11.49 -31.06
CA ALA A 339 -14.51 -12.25 -32.02
C ALA A 339 -14.22 -11.90 -33.50
N GLU A 340 -13.59 -10.75 -33.76
CA GLU A 340 -13.17 -10.32 -35.09
C GLU A 340 -11.68 -10.57 -35.37
N GLY A 341 -10.97 -11.27 -34.49
CA GLY A 341 -9.55 -11.61 -34.68
C GLY A 341 -8.58 -10.46 -34.43
N ASN A 342 -9.00 -9.42 -33.70
CA ASN A 342 -8.10 -8.37 -33.24
C ASN A 342 -7.38 -8.84 -31.96
N GLN A 343 -6.05 -8.84 -31.97
CA GLN A 343 -5.22 -9.25 -30.84
C GLN A 343 -5.42 -8.33 -29.62
N LEU A 344 -5.78 -8.92 -28.48
CA LEU A 344 -5.95 -8.21 -27.20
C LEU A 344 -4.58 -7.99 -26.51
N PRO A 345 -4.50 -7.13 -25.46
CA PRO A 345 -5.54 -6.23 -24.94
C PRO A 345 -5.80 -5.02 -25.85
N TYR A 346 -6.94 -4.32 -25.75
CA TYR A 346 -7.09 -3.08 -26.52
C TYR A 346 -6.23 -1.93 -25.97
N VAL A 347 -6.19 -1.76 -24.65
CA VAL A 347 -5.35 -0.76 -23.95
C VAL A 347 -3.87 -1.05 -24.14
N ASP A 348 -3.10 -0.04 -24.54
CA ASP A 348 -1.67 -0.19 -24.84
C ASP A 348 -0.78 -0.23 -23.58
N ARG A 349 -1.18 0.48 -22.51
CA ARG A 349 -0.36 0.62 -21.29
C ARG A 349 -1.20 0.72 -20.01
N ILE A 350 -0.73 0.12 -18.92
CA ILE A 350 -1.18 0.40 -17.55
C ILE A 350 -0.10 1.22 -16.83
N LEU A 351 -0.50 2.29 -16.15
CA LEU A 351 0.39 3.14 -15.37
C LEU A 351 -0.05 3.18 -13.90
N PHE A 352 0.87 2.81 -12.99
CA PHE A 352 0.65 2.88 -11.55
C PHE A 352 1.37 4.08 -10.94
N GLU A 353 0.60 5.01 -10.36
CA GLU A 353 1.12 6.00 -9.44
C GLU A 353 1.02 5.49 -8.00
N VAL A 354 1.93 5.95 -7.12
CA VAL A 354 1.85 5.63 -5.69
C VAL A 354 1.40 6.88 -4.93
N LYS A 355 0.27 6.79 -4.23
CA LYS A 355 -0.26 7.85 -3.36
C LYS A 355 -0.61 7.29 -1.99
N ASN A 356 -0.64 8.16 -0.97
CA ASN A 356 -1.12 7.75 0.35
C ASN A 356 -2.57 7.26 0.28
N THR A 357 -2.93 6.23 1.04
CA THR A 357 -4.27 5.63 1.06
C THR A 357 -5.40 6.65 1.19
N LYS A 358 -5.23 7.69 2.01
CA LYS A 358 -6.25 8.73 2.22
C LYS A 358 -6.47 9.64 1.02
N LEU A 359 -5.55 9.67 0.06
CA LEU A 359 -5.64 10.47 -1.16
C LEU A 359 -6.25 9.71 -2.34
N ILE A 360 -6.32 8.38 -2.28
CA ILE A 360 -6.88 7.58 -3.38
C ILE A 360 -8.35 7.95 -3.67
N PRO A 361 -9.23 8.11 -2.67
CA PRO A 361 -10.62 8.52 -2.92
C PRO A 361 -10.71 9.93 -3.51
N LEU A 362 -9.79 10.84 -3.14
CA LEU A 362 -9.73 12.19 -3.71
C LEU A 362 -9.27 12.17 -5.18
N ALA A 363 -8.25 11.36 -5.50
CA ALA A 363 -7.78 11.17 -6.88
C ALA A 363 -8.86 10.53 -7.75
N ALA A 364 -9.63 9.58 -7.19
CA ALA A 364 -10.80 9.02 -7.86
C ALA A 364 -11.88 10.08 -8.10
N ALA A 365 -12.20 10.88 -7.07
CA ALA A 365 -13.21 11.93 -7.15
C ALA A 365 -12.82 13.09 -8.08
N SER A 366 -11.52 13.33 -8.31
CA SER A 366 -11.03 14.35 -9.27
C SER A 366 -10.96 13.84 -10.71
N GLY A 367 -11.20 12.55 -10.96
CA GLY A 367 -11.12 11.93 -12.29
C GLY A 367 -9.70 11.52 -12.72
N ASP A 368 -8.74 11.42 -11.79
CA ASP A 368 -7.36 11.02 -12.11
C ASP A 368 -7.23 9.51 -12.41
N ILE A 369 -8.23 8.73 -12.01
CA ILE A 369 -8.26 7.27 -12.15
C ILE A 369 -9.14 6.89 -13.33
N THR A 370 -8.63 6.02 -14.21
CA THR A 370 -9.42 5.51 -15.34
C THR A 370 -10.42 4.46 -14.90
N MET A 371 -9.94 3.41 -14.21
CA MET A 371 -10.79 2.36 -13.65
C MET A 371 -10.14 1.76 -12.42
N GLN A 372 -10.83 1.78 -11.28
CA GLN A 372 -10.32 1.17 -10.05
C GLN A 372 -11.42 0.82 -9.04
N ALA A 373 -11.38 -0.41 -8.54
CA ALA A 373 -12.11 -0.85 -7.35
C ALA A 373 -11.22 -0.88 -6.09
N ARG A 374 -9.93 -1.22 -6.27
CA ARG A 374 -8.98 -1.42 -5.16
C ARG A 374 -8.78 -0.10 -4.39
N HIS A 375 -8.90 -0.16 -3.06
CA HIS A 375 -8.82 1.00 -2.14
C HIS A 375 -9.93 2.04 -2.30
N ILE A 376 -11.03 1.70 -2.98
CA ILE A 376 -12.25 2.50 -3.01
C ILE A 376 -13.26 1.77 -2.11
N THR A 377 -13.55 2.35 -0.94
CA THR A 377 -14.46 1.78 0.05
C THR A 377 -15.80 2.49 0.06
N PHE A 378 -16.81 1.87 0.69
CA PHE A 378 -18.16 2.43 0.75
C PHE A 378 -18.21 3.80 1.47
N ASP A 379 -17.31 4.07 2.41
CA ASP A 379 -17.17 5.39 3.07
C ASP A 379 -16.88 6.53 2.08
N ASN A 380 -16.42 6.20 0.86
CA ASN A 380 -16.13 7.18 -0.18
C ASN A 380 -17.36 7.50 -1.05
N TYR A 381 -18.48 6.81 -0.83
CA TYR A 381 -19.63 6.82 -1.73
C TYR A 381 -20.18 8.23 -1.99
N THR A 382 -20.50 8.97 -0.94
CA THR A 382 -21.05 10.33 -1.06
C THR A 382 -20.11 11.25 -1.83
N LEU A 383 -18.81 11.23 -1.49
CA LEU A 383 -17.79 12.02 -2.18
C LEU A 383 -17.74 11.69 -3.68
N LEU A 384 -17.74 10.40 -4.02
CA LEU A 384 -17.67 9.96 -5.41
C LEU A 384 -18.95 10.30 -6.17
N MET A 385 -20.12 10.10 -5.58
CA MET A 385 -21.40 10.40 -6.22
C MET A 385 -21.61 11.91 -6.42
N GLU A 386 -21.16 12.76 -5.49
CA GLU A 386 -21.22 14.21 -5.61
C GLU A 386 -20.32 14.76 -6.75
N ASN A 387 -19.19 14.10 -7.01
CA ASN A 387 -18.19 14.61 -7.97
C ASN A 387 -18.26 13.95 -9.36
N ARG A 388 -18.96 12.83 -9.52
CA ARG A 388 -18.97 12.02 -10.75
C ARG A 388 -19.36 12.79 -12.01
N ALA A 389 -20.40 13.62 -11.93
CA ALA A 389 -20.89 14.40 -13.07
C ALA A 389 -19.93 15.53 -13.43
N ARG A 390 -19.23 16.08 -12.44
CA ARG A 390 -18.27 17.19 -12.61
C ARG A 390 -16.95 16.71 -13.22
N HIS A 391 -16.53 15.51 -12.84
CA HIS A 391 -15.23 14.94 -13.20
C HIS A 391 -15.33 13.76 -14.19
N ASP A 392 -16.48 13.62 -14.84
CA ASP A 392 -16.72 12.74 -15.98
C ASP A 392 -16.41 11.24 -15.75
N TYR A 393 -16.99 10.68 -14.69
CA TYR A 393 -16.91 9.25 -14.39
C TYR A 393 -18.24 8.68 -13.88
N GLN A 394 -18.30 7.36 -13.76
CA GLN A 394 -19.38 6.59 -13.15
C GLN A 394 -18.87 5.78 -11.95
N VAL A 395 -19.78 5.46 -11.04
CA VAL A 395 -19.52 4.58 -9.90
C VAL A 395 -20.38 3.33 -10.09
N TYR A 396 -19.74 2.19 -10.33
CA TYR A 396 -20.42 0.89 -10.40
C TYR A 396 -20.43 0.23 -9.01
N HIS A 397 -21.40 -0.64 -8.80
CA HIS A 397 -21.65 -1.34 -7.55
C HIS A 397 -21.51 -2.85 -7.77
N TRP A 398 -20.27 -3.33 -7.73
CA TRP A 398 -19.99 -4.76 -7.88
C TRP A 398 -20.40 -5.52 -6.63
N PHE A 399 -20.78 -6.79 -6.82
CA PHE A 399 -21.20 -7.67 -5.74
C PHE A 399 -19.99 -8.08 -4.89
N PRO A 400 -20.00 -7.83 -3.58
CA PRO A 400 -18.89 -8.20 -2.71
C PRO A 400 -18.91 -9.71 -2.46
N ALA A 401 -17.80 -10.38 -2.77
CA ALA A 401 -17.58 -11.77 -2.37
C ALA A 401 -17.37 -11.90 -0.86
N VAL A 402 -16.83 -10.84 -0.24
CA VAL A 402 -16.75 -10.67 1.21
C VAL A 402 -18.15 -10.48 1.76
N ARG A 403 -18.54 -11.27 2.75
CA ARG A 403 -19.91 -11.24 3.29
C ARG A 403 -20.09 -10.45 4.57
N SER A 404 -19.02 -9.82 5.06
CA SER A 404 -19.06 -8.85 6.16
C SER A 404 -17.82 -7.95 6.13
N SER A 405 -17.99 -6.64 6.27
CA SER A 405 -16.88 -5.68 6.37
C SER A 405 -16.22 -5.67 7.76
N TRP A 406 -16.96 -6.13 8.79
CA TRP A 406 -16.51 -6.12 10.17
C TRP A 406 -17.25 -7.22 10.94
N THR A 407 -16.52 -8.20 11.46
CA THR A 407 -17.08 -9.33 12.21
C THR A 407 -16.28 -9.58 13.47
N LEU A 408 -17.01 -9.85 14.55
CA LEU A 408 -16.45 -10.28 15.82
C LEU A 408 -16.36 -11.81 15.86
N PHE A 409 -15.17 -12.33 16.11
CA PHE A 409 -14.90 -13.77 16.21
C PHE A 409 -14.55 -14.15 17.67
N PRO A 410 -15.43 -14.88 18.37
CA PRO A 410 -15.16 -15.43 19.70
C PRO A 410 -14.09 -16.52 19.63
N ASN A 411 -13.07 -16.47 20.48
CA ASN A 411 -12.01 -17.49 20.50
C ASN A 411 -12.45 -18.76 21.25
N MET A 412 -12.97 -19.74 20.51
CA MET A 412 -13.38 -21.03 21.07
C MET A 412 -12.21 -21.92 21.51
N ASN A 413 -10.97 -21.53 21.20
CA ASN A 413 -9.75 -22.21 21.63
C ASN A 413 -8.98 -21.40 22.70
N ARG A 414 -9.64 -20.46 23.40
CA ARG A 414 -9.00 -19.60 24.41
C ARG A 414 -8.16 -20.40 25.40
N ARG A 415 -6.87 -20.07 25.49
CA ARG A 415 -5.94 -20.72 26.42
C ARG A 415 -6.27 -20.34 27.87
N VAL A 416 -6.37 -21.35 28.74
CA VAL A 416 -6.48 -21.15 30.18
C VAL A 416 -5.09 -20.91 30.77
N LEU A 417 -4.94 -19.85 31.55
CA LEU A 417 -3.72 -19.48 32.26
C LEU A 417 -3.94 -19.65 33.76
N GLU A 418 -3.11 -20.45 34.42
CA GLU A 418 -3.22 -20.69 35.86
C GLU A 418 -3.01 -19.42 36.70
N SER A 419 -2.21 -18.48 36.20
CA SER A 419 -1.98 -17.16 36.80
C SER A 419 -3.19 -16.23 36.71
N GLU A 420 -4.18 -16.54 35.86
CA GLU A 420 -5.35 -15.69 35.61
C GLU A 420 -6.65 -16.53 35.67
N PRO A 421 -7.24 -16.74 36.86
CA PRO A 421 -8.41 -17.61 37.05
C PRO A 421 -9.60 -17.30 36.13
N ALA A 422 -9.82 -16.02 35.81
CA ALA A 422 -10.86 -15.57 34.89
C ALA A 422 -10.78 -16.23 33.49
N THR A 423 -9.58 -16.60 33.03
CA THR A 423 -9.41 -17.22 31.70
C THR A 423 -10.10 -18.58 31.58
N ARG A 424 -10.30 -19.30 32.69
CA ARG A 424 -11.06 -20.55 32.73
C ARG A 424 -12.52 -20.31 32.36
N TRP A 425 -13.15 -19.32 33.00
CA TRP A 425 -14.53 -18.93 32.69
C TRP A 425 -14.66 -18.43 31.26
N LYS A 426 -13.70 -17.62 30.81
CA LYS A 426 -13.69 -17.12 29.43
C LYS A 426 -13.67 -18.25 28.41
N ALA A 427 -12.77 -19.22 28.57
CA ALA A 427 -12.68 -20.37 27.68
C ALA A 427 -13.97 -21.20 27.66
N GLN A 428 -14.58 -21.42 28.82
CA GLN A 428 -15.85 -22.16 28.92
C GLN A 428 -17.01 -21.41 28.25
N LEU A 429 -17.16 -20.11 28.53
CA LEU A 429 -18.27 -19.31 28.01
C LEU A 429 -18.15 -19.07 26.49
N LEU A 430 -16.95 -18.77 25.98
CA LEU A 430 -16.75 -18.60 24.53
C LEU A 430 -17.06 -19.89 23.74
N ALA A 431 -16.86 -21.06 24.35
CA ALA A 431 -17.20 -22.35 23.75
C ALA A 431 -18.71 -22.68 23.80
N ASP A 432 -19.47 -22.14 24.76
CA ASP A 432 -20.92 -22.36 24.88
C ASP A 432 -21.71 -21.50 23.87
N LYS A 433 -22.54 -22.14 23.04
CA LYS A 433 -23.35 -21.45 22.03
C LYS A 433 -24.32 -20.44 22.64
N ARG A 434 -24.89 -20.72 23.82
CA ARG A 434 -25.88 -19.83 24.47
C ARG A 434 -25.26 -18.48 24.82
N PHE A 435 -23.99 -18.48 25.20
CA PHE A 435 -23.26 -17.24 25.49
C PHE A 435 -23.08 -16.42 24.22
N ARG A 436 -22.63 -17.03 23.12
CA ARG A 436 -22.48 -16.35 21.83
C ARG A 436 -23.82 -15.84 21.27
N GLN A 437 -24.88 -16.64 21.42
CA GLN A 437 -26.24 -16.26 21.05
C GLN A 437 -26.72 -15.05 21.84
N ALA A 438 -26.53 -15.04 23.18
CA ALA A 438 -26.88 -13.92 24.04
C ALA A 438 -26.15 -12.63 23.65
N LEU A 439 -24.84 -12.73 23.39
CA LEU A 439 -24.04 -11.59 22.94
C LEU A 439 -24.47 -11.06 21.56
N SER A 440 -24.92 -11.94 20.67
CA SER A 440 -25.40 -11.54 19.35
C SER A 440 -26.72 -10.78 19.46
N ILE A 441 -27.72 -11.30 20.18
CA ILE A 441 -29.04 -10.66 20.28
C ILE A 441 -29.08 -9.42 21.16
N ALA A 442 -28.05 -9.21 21.98
CA ALA A 442 -27.88 -7.97 22.74
C ALA A 442 -27.58 -6.76 21.82
N ILE A 443 -27.01 -6.99 20.64
CA ILE A 443 -26.52 -5.91 19.77
C ILE A 443 -27.67 -5.26 19.00
N HIS A 444 -27.77 -3.93 19.04
CA HIS A 444 -28.76 -3.16 18.30
C HIS A 444 -28.28 -2.85 16.87
N ARG A 445 -28.25 -3.87 16.02
CA ARG A 445 -27.71 -3.78 14.64
C ARG A 445 -28.33 -2.68 13.81
N GLN A 446 -29.63 -2.45 13.93
CA GLN A 446 -30.34 -1.43 13.14
C GLN A 446 -29.82 -0.02 13.44
N GLU A 447 -29.57 0.31 14.71
CA GLU A 447 -28.99 1.59 15.12
C GLU A 447 -27.56 1.75 14.58
N ILE A 448 -26.75 0.70 14.64
CA ILE A 448 -25.41 0.70 14.05
C ILE A 448 -25.47 0.92 12.53
N ILE A 449 -26.44 0.30 11.85
CA ILE A 449 -26.65 0.43 10.41
C ILE A 449 -27.06 1.86 10.04
N GLU A 450 -27.93 2.49 10.82
CA GLU A 450 -28.33 3.87 10.64
C GLU A 450 -27.16 4.83 10.84
N ALA A 451 -26.37 4.62 11.90
CA ALA A 451 -25.25 5.49 12.26
C ALA A 451 -24.06 5.39 11.30
N LEU A 452 -23.67 4.17 10.89
CA LEU A 452 -22.44 3.93 10.12
C LEU A 452 -22.68 3.76 8.62
N TYR A 453 -23.85 3.27 8.23
CA TYR A 453 -24.15 2.91 6.84
C TYR A 453 -25.36 3.68 6.27
N GLY A 454 -25.89 4.65 7.01
CA GLY A 454 -27.00 5.50 6.57
C GLY A 454 -28.30 4.74 6.35
N GLY A 455 -28.51 3.61 7.04
CA GLY A 455 -29.74 2.81 6.94
C GLY A 455 -29.82 1.92 5.69
N GLN A 456 -28.71 1.76 4.95
CA GLN A 456 -28.73 1.18 3.60
C GLN A 456 -28.51 -0.33 3.55
N LEU A 457 -28.21 -0.95 4.69
CA LEU A 457 -27.89 -2.37 4.83
C LEU A 457 -28.95 -3.05 5.70
N GLU A 458 -28.93 -4.38 5.78
CA GLU A 458 -29.81 -5.13 6.69
C GLU A 458 -29.01 -5.86 7.78
N PRO A 459 -29.57 -6.05 8.99
CA PRO A 459 -28.97 -6.90 10.02
C PRO A 459 -28.74 -8.32 9.50
N ALA A 460 -27.49 -8.77 9.50
CA ALA A 460 -27.13 -10.09 8.98
C ALA A 460 -25.89 -10.69 9.68
N GLN A 461 -25.82 -12.02 9.71
CA GLN A 461 -24.61 -12.78 9.98
C GLN A 461 -23.80 -13.03 8.69
N ILE A 462 -22.60 -13.60 8.84
CA ILE A 462 -21.86 -14.11 7.69
C ILE A 462 -22.62 -15.30 7.07
N ASP A 463 -23.11 -15.09 5.85
CA ASP A 463 -23.73 -16.07 4.95
C ASP A 463 -23.19 -15.86 3.52
N PRO A 464 -23.03 -16.91 2.69
CA PRO A 464 -22.59 -16.78 1.29
C PRO A 464 -23.33 -15.72 0.44
N GLY A 465 -24.55 -15.33 0.83
CA GLY A 465 -25.35 -14.27 0.23
C GLY A 465 -26.33 -14.79 -0.80
N ARG A 466 -27.48 -14.12 -0.96
CA ARG A 466 -28.56 -14.51 -1.89
C ARG A 466 -28.16 -14.75 -3.35
N GLY A 467 -27.03 -14.21 -3.81
CA GLY A 467 -26.50 -14.47 -5.16
C GLY A 467 -25.67 -15.76 -5.28
N SER A 468 -25.32 -16.40 -4.16
CA SER A 468 -24.56 -17.65 -4.10
C SER A 468 -25.48 -18.86 -4.13
N GLU A 469 -25.05 -19.92 -4.81
CA GLU A 469 -25.70 -21.24 -4.78
C GLU A 469 -25.63 -21.92 -3.40
N PHE A 470 -24.80 -21.39 -2.47
CA PHE A 470 -24.65 -21.87 -1.10
C PHE A 470 -25.41 -21.01 -0.07
N HIS A 471 -26.25 -20.09 -0.53
CA HIS A 471 -26.99 -19.20 0.36
C HIS A 471 -27.86 -19.98 1.35
N ASN A 472 -27.85 -19.53 2.61
CA ASN A 472 -28.68 -20.05 3.68
C ASN A 472 -29.35 -18.89 4.44
N GLU A 473 -30.64 -18.67 4.18
CA GLU A 473 -31.42 -17.60 4.80
C GLU A 473 -31.49 -17.73 6.34
N ALA A 474 -31.51 -18.97 6.87
CA ALA A 474 -31.53 -19.20 8.31
C ALA A 474 -30.20 -18.79 8.98
N LEU A 475 -29.07 -19.01 8.30
CA LEU A 475 -27.77 -18.52 8.76
C LEU A 475 -27.71 -16.99 8.69
N MET A 476 -28.15 -16.40 7.58
CA MET A 476 -28.12 -14.95 7.37
C MET A 476 -28.83 -14.19 8.50
N HIS A 477 -29.97 -14.68 8.98
CA HIS A 477 -30.74 -14.03 10.04
C HIS A 477 -30.56 -14.65 11.43
N SER A 478 -29.60 -15.56 11.60
CA SER A 478 -29.33 -16.25 12.86
C SER A 478 -28.97 -15.28 14.00
N TYR A 479 -29.84 -15.20 15.02
CA TYR A 479 -29.63 -14.38 16.23
C TYR A 479 -29.26 -12.91 15.91
N THR A 480 -29.93 -12.34 14.91
CA THR A 480 -29.73 -10.95 14.44
C THR A 480 -30.73 -9.97 15.03
N GLU A 481 -31.81 -10.46 15.62
CA GLU A 481 -32.81 -9.69 16.36
C GLU A 481 -32.19 -8.97 17.57
N HIS A 482 -32.72 -7.80 17.91
CA HIS A 482 -32.37 -7.08 19.14
C HIS A 482 -33.38 -7.39 20.25
N ASP A 483 -32.98 -8.24 21.20
CA ASP A 483 -33.80 -8.62 22.36
C ASP A 483 -32.92 -8.73 23.63
N PRO A 484 -32.68 -7.60 24.32
CA PRO A 484 -31.90 -7.58 25.56
C PRO A 484 -32.47 -8.44 26.69
N GLN A 485 -33.79 -8.67 26.72
CA GLN A 485 -34.42 -9.48 27.77
C GLN A 485 -34.09 -10.95 27.57
N ARG A 486 -34.21 -11.45 26.35
CA ARG A 486 -33.80 -12.81 25.99
C ARG A 486 -32.29 -13.00 26.12
N ALA A 487 -31.49 -11.97 25.80
CA ALA A 487 -30.05 -11.98 26.06
C ALA A 487 -29.77 -12.20 27.55
N GLY A 488 -30.44 -11.43 28.40
CA GLY A 488 -30.35 -11.55 29.86
C GLY A 488 -30.73 -12.94 30.37
N ALA A 489 -31.83 -13.51 29.88
CA ALA A 489 -32.29 -14.85 30.27
C ALA A 489 -31.27 -15.95 29.90
N LEU A 490 -30.68 -15.89 28.71
CA LEU A 490 -29.63 -16.84 28.30
C LEU A 490 -28.37 -16.72 29.18
N LEU A 491 -28.01 -15.50 29.61
CA LEU A 491 -26.90 -15.29 30.54
C LEU A 491 -27.24 -15.81 31.95
N ASP A 492 -28.49 -15.69 32.38
CA ASP A 492 -28.95 -16.23 33.67
C ASP A 492 -28.93 -17.77 33.67
N GLU A 493 -29.31 -18.42 32.57
CA GLU A 493 -29.20 -19.88 32.39
C GLU A 493 -27.75 -20.41 32.43
N LEU A 494 -26.78 -19.54 32.14
CA LEU A 494 -25.35 -19.82 32.26
C LEU A 494 -24.80 -19.58 33.68
N GLY A 495 -25.65 -19.16 34.61
CA GLY A 495 -25.28 -18.88 36.00
C GLY A 495 -24.61 -17.53 36.22
N LEU A 496 -24.71 -16.60 35.27
CA LEU A 496 -24.07 -15.27 35.35
C LEU A 496 -24.94 -14.24 36.09
N THR A 497 -25.60 -14.62 37.18
CA THR A 497 -26.68 -13.82 37.83
C THR A 497 -26.19 -12.74 38.78
N GLU A 498 -24.98 -12.89 39.33
CA GLU A 498 -24.39 -11.92 40.26
C GLU A 498 -23.92 -10.66 39.55
N ARG A 499 -23.91 -9.52 40.25
CA ARG A 499 -23.48 -8.21 39.74
C ARG A 499 -22.51 -7.53 40.71
N ASP A 500 -21.56 -6.79 40.16
CA ASP A 500 -20.62 -5.96 40.92
C ASP A 500 -21.18 -4.55 41.22
N PHE A 501 -20.37 -3.72 41.88
CA PHE A 501 -20.76 -2.38 42.32
C PHE A 501 -21.06 -1.40 41.16
N GLU A 502 -20.63 -1.72 39.93
CA GLU A 502 -20.94 -0.94 38.72
C GLU A 502 -22.23 -1.44 38.04
N GLY A 503 -22.90 -2.45 38.62
CA GLY A 503 -24.09 -3.08 38.06
C GLY A 503 -23.79 -4.11 36.96
N MET A 504 -22.52 -4.47 36.75
CA MET A 504 -22.11 -5.41 35.70
C MET A 504 -22.05 -6.83 36.24
N ARG A 505 -22.39 -7.82 35.42
CA ARG A 505 -22.35 -9.23 35.78
C ARG A 505 -20.93 -9.67 36.15
N THR A 506 -20.81 -10.57 37.13
CA THR A 506 -19.55 -11.22 37.51
C THR A 506 -19.46 -12.63 36.91
N PHE A 507 -18.27 -13.23 36.96
CA PHE A 507 -18.16 -14.67 36.78
C PHE A 507 -18.79 -15.40 37.98
N PRO A 508 -19.18 -16.69 37.86
CA PRO A 508 -19.84 -17.41 38.93
C PRO A 508 -19.03 -17.58 40.23
N ASP A 509 -17.72 -17.31 40.20
CA ASP A 509 -16.86 -17.28 41.39
C ASP A 509 -16.72 -15.89 42.03
N GLY A 510 -17.53 -14.92 41.58
CA GLY A 510 -17.51 -13.53 42.03
C GLY A 510 -16.40 -12.67 41.42
N THR A 511 -15.52 -13.24 40.58
CA THR A 511 -14.48 -12.45 39.92
C THR A 511 -15.07 -11.52 38.87
N ARG A 512 -14.45 -10.35 38.69
CA ARG A 512 -14.92 -9.32 37.75
C ARG A 512 -14.91 -9.86 36.32
N MET A 513 -16.06 -9.89 35.66
CA MET A 513 -16.16 -10.25 34.25
C MET A 513 -15.73 -9.06 33.39
N THR A 514 -14.79 -9.25 32.48
CA THR A 514 -14.31 -8.24 31.53
C THR A 514 -13.82 -8.92 30.26
N TRP A 515 -14.33 -8.48 29.12
CA TRP A 515 -14.00 -9.02 27.79
C TRP A 515 -13.21 -8.02 26.96
N TYR A 516 -12.36 -8.53 26.06
CA TYR A 516 -11.58 -7.68 25.16
C TYR A 516 -11.92 -7.95 23.71
N ILE A 517 -12.20 -6.86 22.98
CA ILE A 517 -12.41 -6.85 21.53
C ILE A 517 -11.16 -6.29 20.89
N ASP A 518 -10.30 -7.17 20.37
CA ASP A 518 -9.03 -6.78 19.76
C ASP A 518 -9.20 -6.56 18.25
N PHE A 519 -8.76 -5.40 17.77
CA PHE A 519 -8.76 -5.03 16.35
C PHE A 519 -7.41 -4.42 15.95
N THR A 520 -7.22 -4.12 14.66
CA THR A 520 -5.99 -3.51 14.14
C THR A 520 -6.31 -2.24 13.34
N ALA A 521 -5.30 -1.40 13.07
CA ALA A 521 -5.45 -0.27 12.17
C ALA A 521 -6.01 -0.63 10.77
N PHE A 522 -5.82 -1.88 10.32
CA PHE A 522 -6.35 -2.37 9.03
C PHE A 522 -7.86 -2.59 9.06
N THR A 523 -8.39 -3.21 10.13
CA THR A 523 -9.84 -3.45 10.28
C THR A 523 -10.58 -2.19 10.73
N GLY A 524 -9.87 -1.29 11.42
CA GLY A 524 -10.47 -0.14 12.09
C GLY A 524 -11.27 -0.53 13.32
N GLU A 525 -11.72 0.48 14.06
CA GLU A 525 -12.54 0.34 15.25
C GLU A 525 -13.98 -0.09 14.91
N GLY A 526 -14.51 0.41 13.78
CA GLY A 526 -15.85 0.07 13.30
C GLY A 526 -16.94 0.31 14.36
N PRO A 527 -17.89 -0.61 14.53
CA PRO A 527 -18.98 -0.51 15.49
C PRO A 527 -18.60 -0.94 16.92
N ALA A 528 -17.32 -1.11 17.23
CA ALA A 528 -16.90 -1.69 18.51
C ALA A 528 -17.46 -0.96 19.74
N GLN A 529 -17.56 0.39 19.69
CA GLN A 529 -18.11 1.16 20.81
C GLN A 529 -19.60 0.90 21.00
N PHE A 530 -20.40 0.86 19.93
CA PHE A 530 -21.83 0.50 20.01
C PHE A 530 -22.02 -0.88 20.65
N ILE A 531 -21.21 -1.86 20.25
CA ILE A 531 -21.28 -3.22 20.81
C ILE A 531 -20.92 -3.21 22.31
N VAL A 532 -19.91 -2.43 22.72
CA VAL A 532 -19.53 -2.29 24.12
C VAL A 532 -20.68 -1.69 24.94
N ASP A 533 -21.37 -0.67 24.41
CA ASP A 533 -22.48 -0.02 25.08
C ASP A 533 -23.70 -0.94 25.17
N ASP A 534 -24.09 -1.61 24.07
CA ASP A 534 -25.18 -2.60 24.01
C ASP A 534 -24.96 -3.76 25.00
N TRP A 535 -23.74 -4.28 25.05
CA TRP A 535 -23.38 -5.35 25.99
C TRP A 535 -23.42 -4.86 27.44
N ALA A 536 -23.05 -3.59 27.68
CA ALA A 536 -23.08 -3.02 29.02
C ALA A 536 -24.51 -2.90 29.56
N GLU A 537 -25.49 -2.58 28.72
CA GLU A 537 -26.91 -2.62 29.10
C GLU A 537 -27.36 -4.02 29.54
N GLY A 538 -26.86 -5.07 28.87
CA GLY A 538 -27.05 -6.47 29.26
C GLY A 538 -26.27 -6.90 30.52
N GLY A 539 -25.46 -6.00 31.09
CA GLY A 539 -24.56 -6.25 32.22
C GLY A 539 -23.25 -6.95 31.83
N VAL A 540 -22.90 -7.03 30.55
CA VAL A 540 -21.65 -7.63 30.08
C VAL A 540 -20.61 -6.54 29.85
N ARG A 541 -19.51 -6.58 30.61
CA ARG A 541 -18.43 -5.59 30.47
C ARG A 541 -17.46 -5.98 29.36
N ALA A 542 -17.26 -5.10 28.38
CA ALA A 542 -16.24 -5.24 27.35
C ALA A 542 -15.42 -3.97 27.13
N LEU A 543 -14.23 -4.14 26.56
CA LEU A 543 -13.31 -3.07 26.18
C LEU A 543 -12.76 -3.37 24.79
N HIS A 544 -12.86 -2.43 23.87
CA HIS A 544 -12.19 -2.51 22.58
C HIS A 544 -10.72 -2.06 22.67
N ARG A 545 -9.83 -2.67 21.90
CA ARG A 545 -8.40 -2.30 21.91
C ARG A 545 -7.79 -2.42 20.53
N GLU A 546 -7.17 -1.33 20.08
CA GLU A 546 -6.30 -1.40 18.91
C GLU A 546 -4.99 -2.08 19.26
N ARG A 547 -4.59 -3.06 18.44
CA ARG A 547 -3.32 -3.78 18.55
C ARG A 547 -2.52 -3.58 17.27
N ALA A 548 -1.21 -3.37 17.42
CA ALA A 548 -0.30 -3.47 16.28
C ALA A 548 -0.44 -4.85 15.65
N ARG A 549 -0.48 -4.92 14.31
CA ARG A 549 -0.80 -6.16 13.57
C ARG A 549 0.11 -7.36 13.95
N PRO A 550 1.43 -7.22 14.12
CA PRO A 550 2.28 -8.34 14.55
C PRO A 550 1.92 -8.89 15.94
N LEU A 551 1.62 -7.97 16.88
CA LEU A 551 1.21 -8.31 18.24
C LEU A 551 -0.18 -8.97 18.25
N TYR A 552 -1.11 -8.45 17.45
CA TYR A 552 -2.42 -9.05 17.23
C TYR A 552 -2.31 -10.50 16.75
N SER A 553 -1.54 -10.75 15.69
CA SER A 553 -1.34 -12.10 15.16
C SER A 553 -0.64 -13.03 16.15
N THR A 554 0.38 -12.54 16.86
CA THR A 554 1.08 -13.31 17.90
C THR A 554 0.14 -13.74 19.02
N GLN A 555 -0.67 -12.81 19.55
CA GLN A 555 -1.66 -13.11 20.59
C GLN A 555 -2.80 -14.00 20.08
N LYS A 556 -3.22 -13.82 18.82
CA LYS A 556 -4.22 -14.67 18.16
C LYS A 556 -3.77 -16.13 18.18
N ASN A 557 -2.59 -16.39 17.64
CA ASN A 557 -2.06 -17.73 17.47
C ASN A 557 -1.57 -18.36 18.79
N ALA A 558 -1.22 -17.54 19.79
CA ALA A 558 -0.99 -18.00 21.16
C ALA A 558 -2.29 -18.25 21.95
N LEU A 559 -3.46 -18.00 21.33
CA LEU A 559 -4.80 -18.21 21.90
C LEU A 559 -5.06 -17.35 23.15
N LEU A 560 -4.45 -16.17 23.21
CA LEU A 560 -4.48 -15.25 24.36
C LEU A 560 -5.55 -14.15 24.28
N HIS A 561 -6.29 -14.10 23.18
CA HIS A 561 -7.33 -13.11 22.90
C HIS A 561 -8.72 -13.67 23.20
N ASP A 562 -9.68 -12.82 23.56
CA ASP A 562 -11.06 -13.22 23.84
C ASP A 562 -11.93 -13.13 22.57
N PHE A 563 -11.98 -11.93 21.98
CA PHE A 563 -12.59 -11.69 20.68
C PHE A 563 -11.58 -11.04 19.75
N SER A 564 -11.57 -11.51 18.51
CA SER A 564 -10.78 -10.93 17.45
C SER A 564 -11.70 -10.35 16.39
N VAL A 565 -11.36 -9.18 15.86
CA VAL A 565 -12.13 -8.51 14.83
C VAL A 565 -11.45 -8.71 13.48
N TRP A 566 -12.21 -9.16 12.49
CA TRP A 566 -11.72 -9.23 11.12
C TRP A 566 -12.87 -9.07 10.11
N ALA A 567 -12.54 -8.79 8.86
CA ALA A 567 -13.51 -8.81 7.76
C ALA A 567 -13.73 -10.25 7.24
N GLY A 568 -14.82 -10.47 6.51
CA GLY A 568 -14.94 -11.65 5.66
C GLY A 568 -13.90 -11.65 4.52
N GLU A 569 -13.91 -12.67 3.67
CA GLU A 569 -12.95 -12.81 2.56
C GLU A 569 -13.62 -13.04 1.21
N SER A 570 -14.27 -14.18 1.05
CA SER A 570 -14.83 -14.67 -0.22
C SER A 570 -15.85 -15.77 0.06
N GLU A 571 -16.64 -15.61 1.12
CA GLU A 571 -17.63 -16.60 1.57
C GLU A 571 -18.71 -16.89 0.54
N PHE A 572 -18.83 -16.06 -0.51
CA PHE A 572 -19.69 -16.33 -1.67
C PHE A 572 -19.47 -17.73 -2.27
N ASN A 573 -18.25 -18.24 -2.31
CA ASN A 573 -17.98 -19.65 -2.63
C ASN A 573 -17.21 -20.31 -1.48
N PRO A 574 -17.94 -20.89 -0.52
CA PRO A 574 -17.35 -21.34 0.72
C PRO A 574 -16.64 -22.69 0.60
N LEU A 575 -16.73 -23.40 -0.54
CA LEU A 575 -15.88 -24.59 -0.80
C LEU A 575 -14.41 -24.21 -1.00
N VAL A 576 -14.16 -23.00 -1.51
CA VAL A 576 -12.82 -22.47 -1.75
C VAL A 576 -12.30 -21.71 -0.52
N GLU A 577 -13.21 -21.02 0.16
CA GLU A 577 -12.91 -20.28 1.39
C GLU A 577 -13.93 -20.58 2.50
N PRO A 578 -13.76 -21.71 3.21
CA PRO A 578 -14.68 -22.14 4.27
C PRO A 578 -14.39 -21.53 5.65
N ARG A 579 -13.35 -20.69 5.83
CA ARG A 579 -12.78 -20.37 7.16
C ARG A 579 -13.74 -19.77 8.17
N SER A 580 -14.84 -19.17 7.70
CA SER A 580 -15.88 -18.53 8.53
C SER A 580 -16.92 -19.54 9.03
N PHE A 581 -17.02 -20.72 8.41
CA PHE A 581 -17.99 -21.76 8.72
C PHE A 581 -17.35 -23.01 9.32
N VAL A 582 -16.12 -23.32 8.91
CA VAL A 582 -15.33 -24.46 9.35
C VAL A 582 -13.94 -23.99 9.72
N PRO A 583 -13.38 -24.40 10.87
CA PRO A 583 -11.99 -24.11 11.17
C PRO A 583 -11.07 -24.90 10.22
N THR A 584 -10.38 -24.21 9.31
CA THR A 584 -9.56 -24.86 8.28
C THR A 584 -8.09 -24.50 8.32
N TYR A 585 -7.72 -23.38 8.93
CA TYR A 585 -6.34 -22.95 9.15
C TYR A 585 -6.28 -21.85 10.23
N SER A 586 -5.11 -21.27 10.50
CA SER A 586 -4.89 -20.26 11.56
C SER A 586 -5.69 -18.95 11.39
N GLU A 587 -6.19 -18.64 10.18
CA GLU A 587 -7.10 -17.50 9.96
C GLU A 587 -8.57 -17.86 10.15
N SER A 588 -8.91 -19.06 10.59
CA SER A 588 -10.24 -19.35 11.14
C SER A 588 -10.34 -18.73 12.54
N HIS A 589 -10.58 -17.42 12.59
CA HIS A 589 -10.50 -16.58 13.78
C HIS A 589 -11.30 -17.09 15.00
N HIS A 590 -12.40 -17.81 14.77
CA HIS A 590 -13.23 -18.37 15.84
C HIS A 590 -12.61 -19.63 16.51
N ALA A 591 -11.69 -20.34 15.82
CA ALA A 591 -11.02 -21.53 16.35
C ALA A 591 -9.68 -21.81 15.61
N PRO A 592 -8.66 -20.95 15.78
CA PRO A 592 -7.45 -21.01 14.95
C PRO A 592 -6.61 -22.27 15.19
N ALA A 593 -6.63 -22.85 16.39
CA ALA A 593 -5.87 -24.06 16.71
C ALA A 593 -6.51 -25.32 16.11
N TYR A 594 -7.84 -25.39 16.10
CA TYR A 594 -8.57 -26.44 15.38
C TYR A 594 -8.32 -26.36 13.87
N GLY A 595 -8.33 -25.15 13.31
CA GLY A 595 -7.98 -24.92 11.91
C GLY A 595 -6.57 -25.39 11.58
N THR A 596 -5.58 -25.07 12.42
CA THR A 596 -4.18 -25.49 12.23
C THR A 596 -4.03 -27.02 12.24
N TRP A 597 -4.74 -27.69 13.16
CA TRP A 597 -4.77 -29.15 13.21
C TRP A 597 -5.38 -29.76 11.93
N PHE A 598 -6.48 -29.19 11.42
CA PHE A 598 -7.12 -29.66 10.19
C PHE A 598 -6.25 -29.44 8.95
N GLN A 599 -5.69 -28.24 8.79
CA GLN A 599 -4.81 -27.87 7.67
C GLN A 599 -3.63 -28.84 7.51
N LYS A 600 -3.04 -29.26 8.63
CA LYS A 600 -1.89 -30.17 8.66
C LYS A 600 -2.27 -31.64 8.46
N GLY A 601 -3.53 -31.95 8.12
CA GLY A 601 -3.99 -33.31 7.85
C GLY A 601 -4.28 -34.13 9.11
N GLY A 602 -4.67 -33.47 10.21
CA GLY A 602 -5.01 -34.15 11.46
C GLY A 602 -6.13 -35.20 11.30
N LEU A 603 -7.10 -34.97 10.40
CA LEU A 603 -8.17 -35.92 10.09
C LEU A 603 -7.64 -37.27 9.58
N TYR A 604 -6.43 -37.30 9.04
CA TYR A 604 -5.77 -38.49 8.48
C TYR A 604 -4.55 -38.93 9.31
N GLY A 605 -4.44 -38.47 10.56
CA GLY A 605 -3.44 -38.94 11.51
C GLY A 605 -2.03 -38.38 11.29
N ASN A 606 -1.87 -37.22 10.63
CA ASN A 606 -0.55 -36.59 10.51
C ASN A 606 -0.05 -36.13 11.89
N PRO A 607 1.08 -36.66 12.40
CA PRO A 607 1.60 -36.29 13.72
C PRO A 607 1.99 -34.80 13.82
N LEU A 608 2.31 -34.14 12.70
CA LEU A 608 2.63 -32.71 12.67
C LEU A 608 1.40 -31.82 12.97
N ALA A 609 0.18 -32.36 12.87
CA ALA A 609 -1.04 -31.62 13.16
C ALA A 609 -1.15 -31.12 14.60
N LEU A 610 -0.47 -31.78 15.54
CA LEU A 610 -0.43 -31.36 16.95
C LEU A 610 0.62 -30.27 17.22
N GLN A 611 1.48 -29.94 16.25
CA GLN A 611 2.42 -28.83 16.39
C GLN A 611 1.69 -27.50 16.17
N GLY A 612 1.25 -26.87 17.26
CA GLY A 612 0.49 -25.62 17.23
C GLY A 612 -1.00 -25.79 16.94
N GLY A 613 -1.45 -27.00 16.58
CA GLY A 613 -2.85 -27.36 16.45
C GLY A 613 -3.39 -28.09 17.67
N ILE A 614 -4.72 -28.09 17.83
CA ILE A 614 -5.44 -28.87 18.85
C ILE A 614 -6.42 -29.77 18.12
N GLU A 615 -6.49 -31.05 18.48
CA GLU A 615 -7.51 -31.94 17.93
C GLU A 615 -8.89 -31.57 18.51
N PRO A 616 -9.91 -31.31 17.67
CA PRO A 616 -11.27 -31.10 18.16
C PRO A 616 -11.84 -32.42 18.72
N PRO A 617 -12.70 -32.37 19.76
CA PRO A 617 -13.27 -33.58 20.36
C PRO A 617 -13.94 -34.49 19.32
N VAL A 618 -13.63 -35.79 19.38
CA VAL A 618 -14.25 -36.80 18.50
C VAL A 618 -15.76 -36.81 18.73
N GLY A 619 -16.54 -36.74 17.64
CA GLY A 619 -18.01 -36.60 17.69
C GLY A 619 -18.52 -35.20 18.04
N GLY A 620 -17.64 -34.25 18.33
CA GLY A 620 -18.00 -32.85 18.57
C GLY A 620 -18.48 -32.13 17.30
N VAL A 621 -19.23 -31.05 17.48
CA VAL A 621 -19.84 -30.28 16.37
C VAL A 621 -18.77 -29.75 15.39
N ILE A 622 -17.66 -29.20 15.89
CA ILE A 622 -16.55 -28.73 15.04
C ILE A 622 -15.95 -29.88 14.22
N ARG A 623 -15.69 -31.03 14.85
CA ARG A 623 -15.16 -32.22 14.14
C ARG A 623 -16.10 -32.66 13.03
N ARG A 624 -17.41 -32.66 13.29
CA ARG A 624 -18.43 -32.98 12.27
C ARG A 624 -18.42 -32.01 11.09
N THR A 625 -18.26 -30.69 11.32
CA THR A 625 -18.16 -29.72 10.21
C THR A 625 -16.93 -29.93 9.34
N MET A 626 -15.79 -30.32 9.94
CA MET A 626 -14.57 -30.68 9.20
C MET A 626 -14.76 -31.93 8.34
N GLU A 627 -15.42 -32.96 8.87
CA GLU A 627 -15.73 -34.19 8.14
C GLU A 627 -16.72 -33.96 7.00
N LEU A 628 -17.72 -33.10 7.20
CA LEU A 628 -18.64 -32.67 6.14
C LEU A 628 -17.91 -31.89 5.05
N LEU A 629 -16.97 -31.02 5.41
CA LEU A 629 -16.17 -30.29 4.44
C LEU A 629 -15.28 -31.22 3.61
N ASP A 630 -14.63 -32.21 4.22
CA ASP A 630 -13.86 -33.24 3.49
C ASP A 630 -14.75 -34.03 2.51
N GLN A 631 -15.99 -34.36 2.92
CA GLN A 631 -16.94 -35.02 2.03
C GLN A 631 -17.38 -34.10 0.89
N ALA A 632 -17.64 -32.82 1.19
CA ALA A 632 -18.06 -31.84 0.19
C ALA A 632 -16.97 -31.61 -0.87
N THR A 633 -15.71 -31.45 -0.47
CA THR A 633 -14.62 -31.24 -1.43
C THR A 633 -14.31 -32.47 -2.28
N ALA A 634 -14.60 -33.68 -1.78
CA ALA A 634 -14.45 -34.94 -2.51
C ALA A 634 -15.68 -35.32 -3.35
N ALA A 635 -16.83 -34.64 -3.20
CA ALA A 635 -18.07 -35.01 -3.86
C ALA A 635 -17.96 -34.85 -5.39
N PRO A 636 -18.49 -35.80 -6.18
CA PRO A 636 -18.28 -35.84 -7.63
C PRO A 636 -19.17 -34.87 -8.42
N THR A 637 -20.27 -34.40 -7.82
CA THR A 637 -21.26 -33.52 -8.47
C THR A 637 -21.47 -32.26 -7.65
N ARG A 638 -21.77 -31.16 -8.34
CA ARG A 638 -21.98 -29.85 -7.71
C ARG A 638 -23.15 -29.87 -6.72
N ASP A 639 -24.27 -30.49 -7.08
CA ASP A 639 -25.44 -30.61 -6.19
C ASP A 639 -25.11 -31.31 -4.87
N ALA A 640 -24.27 -32.36 -4.90
CA ALA A 640 -23.83 -33.04 -3.70
C ALA A 640 -22.91 -32.15 -2.84
N GLN A 641 -22.07 -31.33 -3.47
CA GLN A 641 -21.25 -30.34 -2.76
C GLN A 641 -22.14 -29.31 -2.04
N ILE A 642 -23.17 -28.78 -2.73
CA ILE A 642 -24.12 -27.82 -2.17
C ILE A 642 -24.89 -28.43 -1.00
N GLU A 643 -25.42 -29.65 -1.15
CA GLU A 643 -26.16 -30.33 -0.08
C GLU A 643 -25.30 -30.56 1.18
N LEU A 644 -24.07 -31.04 0.99
CA LEU A 644 -23.14 -31.30 2.10
C LEU A 644 -22.73 -30.00 2.79
N PHE A 645 -22.50 -28.93 2.03
CA PHE A 645 -22.17 -27.63 2.60
C PHE A 645 -23.38 -26.97 3.28
N GLY A 646 -24.60 -27.19 2.78
CA GLY A 646 -25.84 -26.75 3.43
C GLY A 646 -25.91 -27.23 4.89
N LYS A 647 -25.55 -28.51 5.14
CA LYS A 647 -25.48 -29.08 6.50
C LYS A 647 -24.46 -28.36 7.39
N ILE A 648 -23.37 -27.84 6.83
CA ILE A 648 -22.38 -27.04 7.56
C ILE A 648 -22.98 -25.68 7.93
N THR A 649 -23.66 -25.02 6.99
CA THR A 649 -24.30 -23.72 7.24
C THR A 649 -25.45 -23.81 8.25
N ASP A 650 -26.22 -24.90 8.28
CA ASP A 650 -27.25 -25.14 9.29
C ASP A 650 -26.64 -25.25 10.69
N ILE A 651 -25.51 -25.96 10.81
CA ILE A 651 -24.76 -26.04 12.06
C ILE A 651 -24.24 -24.65 12.46
N ALA A 652 -23.67 -23.90 11.52
CA ALA A 652 -23.17 -22.55 11.80
C ALA A 652 -24.30 -21.60 12.26
N ALA A 653 -25.50 -21.73 11.68
CA ALA A 653 -26.68 -20.96 12.04
C ALA A 653 -27.10 -21.22 13.48
N GLU A 654 -27.10 -22.48 13.93
CA GLU A 654 -27.42 -22.79 15.33
C GLU A 654 -26.32 -22.30 16.30
N GLN A 655 -25.07 -22.38 15.88
CA GLN A 655 -23.94 -22.25 16.79
C GLN A 655 -23.38 -20.83 16.91
N VAL A 656 -23.62 -19.95 15.94
CA VAL A 656 -23.13 -18.56 15.95
C VAL A 656 -21.61 -18.52 16.14
N TRP A 657 -20.86 -19.04 15.16
CA TRP A 657 -19.38 -19.04 15.19
C TRP A 657 -18.76 -17.65 15.15
N SER A 658 -19.50 -16.70 14.59
CA SER A 658 -19.09 -15.32 14.43
C SER A 658 -20.31 -14.43 14.60
N ILE A 659 -20.06 -13.19 14.98
CA ILE A 659 -21.10 -12.18 15.21
C ILE A 659 -20.82 -11.03 14.25
N SER A 660 -21.57 -10.98 13.15
CA SER A 660 -21.55 -9.86 12.19
C SER A 660 -22.71 -8.91 12.46
N ILE A 661 -22.60 -7.70 11.90
CA ILE A 661 -23.49 -6.58 12.14
C ILE A 661 -24.50 -6.41 11.01
N ALA A 662 -24.05 -6.53 9.76
CA ALA A 662 -24.87 -6.19 8.61
C ALA A 662 -24.44 -6.95 7.36
N SER A 663 -25.36 -7.02 6.38
CA SER A 663 -25.05 -7.40 5.01
C SER A 663 -23.91 -6.52 4.44
N PRO A 664 -23.02 -7.03 3.58
CA PRO A 664 -21.91 -6.25 3.08
C PRO A 664 -22.38 -5.12 2.15
N PRO A 665 -21.81 -3.90 2.24
CA PRO A 665 -22.03 -2.87 1.24
C PRO A 665 -21.42 -3.30 -0.12
N PRO A 666 -21.93 -2.77 -1.25
CA PRO A 666 -21.38 -3.08 -2.56
C PRO A 666 -19.91 -2.65 -2.70
N GLN A 667 -19.14 -3.38 -3.49
CA GLN A 667 -17.80 -2.94 -3.88
C GLN A 667 -17.92 -1.82 -4.91
N LEU A 668 -17.50 -0.62 -4.52
CA LEU A 668 -17.48 0.52 -5.43
C LEU A 668 -16.37 0.37 -6.48
N VAL A 669 -16.69 0.73 -7.71
CA VAL A 669 -15.74 0.78 -8.82
C VAL A 669 -15.90 2.10 -9.55
N VAL A 670 -14.83 2.90 -9.57
CA VAL A 670 -14.82 4.13 -10.35
C VAL A 670 -14.40 3.80 -11.78
N VAL A 671 -15.18 4.27 -12.76
CA VAL A 671 -14.94 4.05 -14.19
C VAL A 671 -15.11 5.37 -14.92
N ARG A 672 -14.05 5.86 -15.56
CA ARG A 672 -14.08 7.08 -16.37
C ARG A 672 -15.06 6.92 -17.53
N ASN A 673 -15.82 7.97 -17.85
CA ASN A 673 -16.67 7.95 -19.03
C ASN A 673 -15.82 7.75 -20.29
N GLY A 674 -16.33 6.97 -21.24
CA GLY A 674 -15.58 6.55 -22.42
C GLY A 674 -14.59 5.41 -22.20
N PHE A 675 -14.38 4.93 -20.97
CA PHE A 675 -13.72 3.65 -20.71
C PHE A 675 -14.77 2.53 -20.68
N ARG A 676 -14.75 1.69 -21.72
CA ARG A 676 -15.79 0.73 -22.08
C ARG A 676 -15.40 -0.71 -21.75
N ASN A 677 -16.35 -1.62 -21.96
CA ASN A 677 -16.26 -3.05 -21.71
C ASN A 677 -16.07 -3.44 -20.24
N VAL A 678 -16.20 -2.49 -19.30
CA VAL A 678 -16.24 -2.79 -17.87
C VAL A 678 -17.66 -3.26 -17.51
N PRO A 679 -17.85 -4.51 -17.04
CA PRO A 679 -19.16 -4.99 -16.62
C PRO A 679 -19.74 -4.11 -15.51
N ARG A 680 -21.03 -3.73 -15.64
CA ARG A 680 -21.74 -3.03 -14.55
C ARG A 680 -21.92 -3.90 -13.32
N VAL A 681 -21.96 -5.21 -13.54
CA VAL A 681 -22.14 -6.24 -12.51
C VAL A 681 -21.01 -7.25 -12.64
N ALA A 682 -20.25 -7.43 -11.57
CA ALA A 682 -19.28 -8.50 -11.42
C ALA A 682 -19.14 -8.85 -9.94
N ILE A 683 -18.68 -10.06 -9.65
CA ILE A 683 -18.26 -10.44 -8.32
C ILE A 683 -16.87 -9.87 -8.03
N ALA A 684 -16.75 -9.25 -6.85
CA ALA A 684 -15.55 -8.62 -6.38
C ALA A 684 -14.97 -9.34 -5.16
N GLY A 685 -13.83 -9.98 -5.34
CA GLY A 685 -13.16 -10.69 -4.27
C GLY A 685 -11.73 -11.05 -4.59
N ASN A 686 -10.97 -11.43 -3.55
CA ASN A 686 -9.61 -11.90 -3.73
C ASN A 686 -9.58 -13.24 -4.47
N THR A 687 -10.43 -14.18 -4.07
CA THR A 687 -10.54 -15.53 -4.66
C THR A 687 -10.93 -15.50 -6.14
N TYR A 688 -11.69 -14.49 -6.55
CA TYR A 688 -12.12 -14.28 -7.94
C TYR A 688 -11.08 -13.54 -8.79
N SER A 689 -9.95 -13.14 -8.20
CA SER A 689 -8.89 -12.38 -8.86
C SER A 689 -9.37 -11.06 -9.47
N THR A 690 -10.41 -10.46 -8.90
CA THR A 690 -11.04 -9.24 -9.42
C THR A 690 -10.05 -8.08 -9.53
N PRO A 691 -9.95 -7.39 -10.67
CA PRO A 691 -10.91 -7.39 -11.79
C PRO A 691 -10.64 -8.37 -12.93
N ALA A 692 -9.66 -9.29 -12.87
CA ALA A 692 -9.36 -10.19 -14.00
C ALA A 692 -10.58 -11.02 -14.45
N ASN A 693 -11.44 -11.47 -13.53
CA ASN A 693 -12.67 -12.18 -13.86
C ASN A 693 -13.65 -11.36 -14.72
N ALA A 694 -13.53 -10.03 -14.72
CA ALA A 694 -14.38 -9.12 -15.47
C ALA A 694 -13.90 -8.86 -16.91
N GLY A 695 -12.83 -9.54 -17.39
CA GLY A 695 -12.42 -9.46 -18.79
C GLY A 695 -11.60 -8.24 -19.16
N ILE A 696 -10.67 -7.84 -18.28
CA ILE A 696 -9.83 -6.63 -18.41
C ILE A 696 -9.12 -6.47 -19.75
N GLU A 697 -8.85 -7.57 -20.46
CA GLU A 697 -8.21 -7.58 -21.77
C GLU A 697 -9.06 -6.87 -22.84
N THR A 698 -10.38 -6.93 -22.68
CA THR A 698 -11.37 -6.37 -23.61
C THR A 698 -11.67 -4.89 -23.31
N TYR A 699 -11.17 -4.33 -22.22
CA TYR A 699 -11.42 -2.93 -21.87
C TYR A 699 -10.77 -2.01 -22.89
N TYR A 700 -11.43 -0.90 -23.25
CA TYR A 700 -10.93 0.04 -24.24
C TYR A 700 -11.41 1.48 -23.99
N PHE A 701 -10.78 2.43 -24.66
CA PHE A 701 -11.20 3.83 -24.69
C PHE A 701 -11.99 4.12 -25.97
N ASP A 702 -13.15 4.77 -25.86
CA ASP A 702 -13.90 5.28 -27.02
C ASP A 702 -13.00 6.18 -27.88
N GLU A 703 -12.21 7.03 -27.20
CA GLU A 703 -11.24 7.97 -27.75
C GLU A 703 -9.94 7.93 -26.91
N PRO A 704 -8.88 7.23 -27.36
CA PRO A 704 -7.61 7.22 -26.65
C PRO A 704 -6.89 8.57 -26.76
N THR A 705 -6.36 9.08 -25.64
CA THR A 705 -5.78 10.43 -25.53
C THR A 705 -4.27 10.46 -25.34
N ASP A 706 -3.55 9.38 -25.66
CA ASP A 706 -2.09 9.35 -25.51
C ASP A 706 -1.42 10.33 -26.47
N SER A 707 -0.45 11.11 -25.97
CA SER A 707 0.33 12.02 -26.81
C SER A 707 1.27 11.26 -27.74
N PRO A 708 1.72 11.85 -28.86
CA PRO A 708 2.70 11.21 -29.75
C PRO A 708 3.95 10.73 -29.01
N GLY A 709 4.47 11.53 -28.06
CA GLY A 709 5.62 11.14 -27.25
C GLY A 709 5.33 9.96 -26.30
N ALA A 710 4.10 9.83 -25.80
CA ALA A 710 3.70 8.66 -25.01
C ALA A 710 3.64 7.40 -25.88
N ILE A 711 3.13 7.49 -27.10
CA ILE A 711 3.08 6.38 -28.07
C ILE A 711 4.50 5.93 -28.45
N ASP A 712 5.40 6.86 -28.74
CA ASP A 712 6.80 6.56 -29.05
C ASP A 712 7.51 5.88 -27.87
N GLN A 713 7.26 6.36 -26.65
CA GLN A 713 7.75 5.72 -25.44
C GLN A 713 7.21 4.29 -25.30
N ILE A 714 5.90 4.10 -25.41
CA ILE A 714 5.25 2.79 -25.33
C ILE A 714 5.86 1.80 -26.34
N LYS A 715 6.09 2.27 -27.57
CA LYS A 715 6.76 1.50 -28.63
C LYS A 715 8.20 1.12 -28.25
N GLN A 716 8.97 2.07 -27.72
CA GLN A 716 10.34 1.82 -27.26
C GLN A 716 10.38 0.78 -26.14
N GLU A 717 9.50 0.91 -25.14
CA GLU A 717 9.38 -0.01 -24.00
C GLU A 717 8.99 -1.43 -24.46
N MET A 718 8.21 -1.59 -25.54
CA MET A 718 7.92 -2.92 -26.10
C MET A 718 9.12 -3.59 -26.77
N THR A 719 10.02 -2.80 -27.40
CA THR A 719 11.14 -3.33 -28.18
C THR A 719 12.45 -3.43 -27.40
N THR A 720 12.59 -2.67 -26.31
CA THR A 720 13.85 -2.56 -25.57
C THR A 720 13.63 -2.92 -24.12
N VAL A 721 14.20 -4.04 -23.70
CA VAL A 721 14.25 -4.42 -22.29
C VAL A 721 15.34 -3.57 -21.62
N THR A 722 14.96 -2.74 -20.66
CA THR A 722 15.92 -2.08 -19.77
C THR A 722 16.05 -2.95 -18.52
N PRO A 723 17.14 -3.72 -18.39
CA PRO A 723 17.28 -4.68 -17.30
C PRO A 723 17.47 -3.97 -15.95
N LEU A 724 17.42 -4.76 -14.88
CA LEU A 724 17.86 -4.30 -13.56
C LEU A 724 19.36 -3.90 -13.62
N PRO A 725 19.82 -2.90 -12.85
CA PRO A 725 21.23 -2.50 -12.78
C PRO A 725 22.23 -3.61 -12.45
N GLU A 726 21.73 -4.74 -11.98
CA GLU A 726 22.48 -5.91 -11.49
C GLU A 726 22.20 -7.15 -12.32
N ALA A 727 21.58 -6.99 -13.50
CA ALA A 727 21.39 -8.09 -14.44
C ALA A 727 22.73 -8.53 -15.02
N VAL A 728 22.88 -9.85 -15.20
CA VAL A 728 24.10 -10.47 -15.75
C VAL A 728 23.77 -11.01 -17.13
N ASP A 729 24.56 -10.60 -18.12
CA ASP A 729 24.47 -11.16 -19.45
C ASP A 729 24.90 -12.64 -19.42
N VAL A 730 24.03 -13.52 -19.90
CA VAL A 730 24.24 -14.97 -19.84
C VAL A 730 25.43 -15.43 -20.69
N GLN A 731 25.78 -14.68 -21.74
CA GLN A 731 26.86 -15.01 -22.67
C GLN A 731 28.21 -14.45 -22.22
N THR A 732 28.24 -13.22 -21.71
CA THR A 732 29.49 -12.55 -21.32
C THR A 732 29.81 -12.64 -19.83
N LEU A 733 28.81 -12.97 -19.00
CA LEU A 733 28.86 -12.90 -17.52
C LEU A 733 29.17 -11.49 -16.99
N GLU A 734 29.04 -10.46 -17.82
CA GLU A 734 29.21 -9.07 -17.42
C GLU A 734 27.91 -8.51 -16.84
N VAL A 735 28.04 -7.60 -15.89
CA VAL A 735 26.91 -6.88 -15.30
C VAL A 735 26.49 -5.75 -16.22
N ALA A 736 25.20 -5.68 -16.56
CA ALA A 736 24.65 -4.61 -17.38
C ALA A 736 24.79 -3.24 -16.70
N GLU A 737 25.20 -2.21 -17.44
CA GLU A 737 25.34 -0.85 -16.88
C GLU A 737 23.96 -0.24 -16.55
N GLY A 738 23.62 -0.19 -15.25
CA GLY A 738 22.39 0.43 -14.75
C GLY A 738 22.52 1.88 -14.27
N GLY A 739 21.34 2.49 -14.06
CA GLY A 739 21.05 3.88 -13.64
C GLY A 739 22.20 4.79 -13.17
N ARG A 740 22.50 5.82 -13.96
CA ARG A 740 23.53 6.86 -13.76
C ARG A 740 23.48 7.62 -12.41
N LEU A 741 22.31 7.73 -11.76
CA LEU A 741 22.10 8.60 -10.59
C LEU A 741 22.65 8.02 -9.27
N GLY A 742 22.66 6.69 -9.07
CA GLY A 742 23.33 6.07 -7.93
C GLY A 742 24.85 6.32 -7.95
N GLY A 743 25.43 6.36 -9.16
CA GLY A 743 26.80 6.77 -9.40
C GLY A 743 27.07 8.25 -9.04
N VAL A 744 26.09 9.15 -9.21
CA VAL A 744 26.23 10.56 -8.82
C VAL A 744 26.34 10.71 -7.29
N ILE A 745 25.60 9.91 -6.50
CA ILE A 745 25.76 9.91 -5.03
C ILE A 745 27.15 9.37 -4.64
N ARG A 746 27.63 8.32 -5.34
CA ARG A 746 29.00 7.81 -5.19
C ARG A 746 30.05 8.90 -5.48
N TRP A 747 29.83 9.73 -6.50
CA TRP A 747 30.64 10.89 -6.83
C TRP A 747 30.42 12.11 -5.91
N LEU A 748 29.26 12.29 -5.29
CA LEU A 748 29.03 13.34 -4.30
C LEU A 748 29.78 13.03 -3.01
N ILE A 749 29.74 11.78 -2.55
CA ILE A 749 30.47 11.33 -1.35
C ILE A 749 31.99 11.38 -1.61
N GLY A 750 32.47 10.90 -2.76
CA GLY A 750 33.89 10.95 -3.12
C GLY A 750 34.40 12.34 -3.54
N GLY A 751 33.60 13.06 -4.33
CA GLY A 751 33.95 14.33 -4.96
C GLY A 751 33.75 15.55 -4.07
N ILE A 752 32.75 15.57 -3.17
CA ILE A 752 32.69 16.59 -2.11
C ILE A 752 33.83 16.36 -1.13
N GLY A 753 34.19 15.11 -0.79
CA GLY A 753 35.39 14.81 -0.01
C GLY A 753 36.67 15.36 -0.65
N GLY A 754 36.85 15.15 -1.96
CA GLY A 754 37.96 15.70 -2.72
C GLY A 754 37.94 17.24 -2.81
N LEU A 755 36.79 17.85 -3.09
CA LEU A 755 36.63 19.31 -3.17
C LEU A 755 36.82 19.97 -1.80
N VAL A 756 36.39 19.32 -0.73
CA VAL A 756 36.57 19.72 0.68
C VAL A 756 38.04 19.64 1.08
N ILE A 757 38.78 18.62 0.64
CA ILE A 757 40.23 18.50 0.86
C ILE A 757 40.99 19.56 0.03
N ILE A 758 40.58 19.80 -1.21
CA ILE A 758 41.14 20.85 -2.07
C ILE A 758 40.85 22.24 -1.50
N LEU A 759 39.64 22.49 -0.99
CA LEU A 759 39.26 23.75 -0.34
C LEU A 759 39.92 23.92 1.05
N ALA A 760 40.15 22.83 1.79
CA ALA A 760 40.91 22.82 3.04
C ALA A 760 42.41 23.09 2.81
N ALA A 761 42.96 22.60 1.70
CA ALA A 761 44.34 22.82 1.30
C ALA A 761 44.57 24.28 0.84
N VAL A 762 43.53 24.99 0.42
CA VAL A 762 43.60 26.42 0.05
C VAL A 762 43.41 27.31 1.30
N ARG A 763 44.44 27.33 2.16
CA ARG A 763 44.87 28.46 3.03
C ARG A 763 43.95 29.05 4.13
N HIS A 764 42.85 28.44 4.58
CA HIS A 764 42.03 29.01 5.69
C HIS A 764 41.87 28.07 6.92
N PRO A 765 42.54 28.34 8.07
CA PRO A 765 42.51 27.50 9.29
C PRO A 765 41.10 27.20 9.83
N TYR A 766 40.19 28.18 9.71
CA TYR A 766 38.79 28.02 10.11
C TYR A 766 38.05 26.92 9.31
N ILE A 767 38.27 26.85 7.99
CA ILE A 767 37.62 25.83 7.13
C ILE A 767 38.19 24.46 7.48
N GLY A 768 39.52 24.33 7.60
CA GLY A 768 40.16 23.08 8.02
C GLY A 768 39.64 22.56 9.38
N ARG A 769 39.47 23.44 10.37
CA ARG A 769 38.90 23.08 11.68
C ARG A 769 37.45 22.61 11.58
N ARG A 770 36.62 23.26 10.77
CA ARG A 770 35.21 22.85 10.56
C ARG A 770 35.12 21.46 9.95
N LEU A 771 35.91 21.21 8.90
CA LEU A 771 35.95 19.91 8.23
C LEU A 771 36.44 18.79 9.15
N LEU A 772 37.45 19.07 9.99
CA LEU A 772 37.92 18.12 10.99
C LEU A 772 36.86 17.80 12.04
N ILE A 773 35.98 18.75 12.41
CA ILE A 773 34.87 18.53 13.35
C ILE A 773 33.71 17.75 12.69
N MET A 774 33.51 17.90 11.38
CA MET A 774 32.43 17.20 10.65
C MET A 774 32.59 15.68 10.73
N VAL A 775 33.83 15.16 10.60
CA VAL A 775 34.11 13.72 10.61
C VAL A 775 33.67 13.04 11.92
N PRO A 776 34.14 13.45 13.12
CA PRO A 776 33.69 12.85 14.37
C PRO A 776 32.20 13.11 14.65
N THR A 777 31.65 14.25 14.20
CA THR A 777 30.21 14.53 14.33
C THR A 777 29.39 13.50 13.56
N LEU A 778 29.71 13.25 12.29
CA LEU A 778 29.02 12.26 11.47
C LEU A 778 29.21 10.83 12.01
N ALA A 779 30.40 10.51 12.54
CA ALA A 779 30.67 9.20 13.16
C ALA A 779 29.85 8.96 14.44
N ILE A 780 29.65 9.99 15.27
CA ILE A 780 28.78 9.89 16.45
C ILE A 780 27.31 9.74 16.00
N ILE A 781 26.87 10.55 15.03
CA ILE A 781 25.51 10.49 14.51
C ILE A 781 25.21 9.12 13.89
N SER A 782 26.15 8.52 13.14
CA SER A 782 25.96 7.20 12.54
C SER A 782 25.78 6.12 13.59
N ALA A 783 26.60 6.13 14.65
CA ALA A 783 26.46 5.17 15.74
C ALA A 783 25.11 5.35 16.46
N VAL A 784 24.78 6.58 16.87
CA VAL A 784 23.53 6.89 17.58
C VAL A 784 22.31 6.49 16.75
N THR A 785 22.30 6.82 15.46
CA THR A 785 21.21 6.49 14.53
C THR A 785 21.03 4.98 14.43
N PHE A 786 22.11 4.24 14.18
CA PHE A 786 22.06 2.80 13.98
C PHE A 786 21.59 2.04 15.23
N PHE A 787 22.06 2.43 16.42
CA PHE A 787 21.67 1.77 17.67
C PHE A 787 20.26 2.13 18.12
N ILE A 788 19.84 3.40 18.03
CA ILE A 788 18.51 3.82 18.52
C ILE A 788 17.38 3.12 17.76
N ILE A 789 17.53 2.96 16.45
CA ILE A 789 16.51 2.32 15.60
C ILE A 789 16.29 0.85 15.98
N GLN A 790 17.30 0.20 16.58
CA GLN A 790 17.26 -1.22 16.97
C GLN A 790 16.97 -1.44 18.46
N ILE A 791 16.64 -0.39 19.22
CA ILE A 791 16.23 -0.52 20.63
C ILE A 791 14.85 -1.18 20.78
N PRO A 792 13.83 -0.87 19.95
CA PRO A 792 12.54 -1.55 20.03
C PRO A 792 12.70 -3.07 19.85
N PRO A 793 11.98 -3.90 20.63
CA PRO A 793 12.03 -5.35 20.47
C PRO A 793 11.31 -5.77 19.18
N GLY A 794 12.01 -6.54 18.33
CA GLY A 794 11.56 -6.96 17.01
C GLY A 794 12.34 -6.28 15.88
N ASP A 795 12.64 -7.02 14.82
CA ASP A 795 13.08 -6.45 13.55
C ASP A 795 12.10 -6.84 12.41
N TYR A 796 12.19 -6.18 11.25
CA TYR A 796 11.33 -6.48 10.11
C TYR A 796 11.36 -7.97 9.74
N ILE A 797 12.55 -8.60 9.82
CA ILE A 797 12.70 -10.01 9.51
C ILE A 797 11.91 -10.82 10.54
N GLU A 798 12.11 -10.65 11.85
CA GLU A 798 11.35 -11.31 12.93
C GLU A 798 9.83 -11.17 12.79
N THR A 799 9.34 -9.99 12.42
CA THR A 799 7.92 -9.78 12.11
C THR A 799 7.49 -10.63 10.91
N ARG A 800 8.30 -10.66 9.86
CA ARG A 800 8.07 -11.52 8.69
C ARG A 800 8.19 -13.01 9.02
N ILE A 801 9.09 -13.40 9.93
CA ILE A 801 9.21 -14.76 10.48
C ILE A 801 7.87 -15.16 11.10
N LEU A 802 7.33 -14.30 11.95
CA LEU A 802 6.06 -14.55 12.63
C LEU A 802 4.93 -14.70 11.62
N GLU A 803 4.85 -13.84 10.60
CA GLU A 803 3.84 -13.97 9.53
C GLU A 803 3.97 -15.27 8.73
N LEU A 804 5.18 -15.66 8.34
CA LEU A 804 5.39 -16.84 7.49
C LEU A 804 5.29 -18.17 8.28
N ARG A 805 5.69 -18.18 9.57
CA ARG A 805 5.44 -19.34 10.45
C ARG A 805 3.93 -19.59 10.63
N GLN A 806 3.11 -18.54 10.54
CA GLN A 806 1.66 -18.64 10.69
C GLN A 806 0.97 -19.27 9.48
N THR A 807 1.61 -19.30 8.31
CA THR A 807 1.10 -20.00 7.12
C THR A 807 1.42 -21.50 7.13
N GLY A 808 2.16 -22.00 8.12
CA GLY A 808 2.50 -23.42 8.26
C GLY A 808 3.58 -23.92 7.30
N ASP A 809 4.35 -23.00 6.73
CA ASP A 809 5.41 -23.27 5.75
C ASP A 809 6.74 -23.47 6.50
N GLU A 810 7.31 -24.68 6.49
CA GLU A 810 8.62 -24.95 7.11
C GLU A 810 9.78 -24.33 6.30
N ALA A 811 9.61 -24.12 4.99
CA ALA A 811 10.59 -23.42 4.15
C ALA A 811 10.63 -21.93 4.46
N ALA A 812 9.60 -21.39 5.11
CA ALA A 812 9.69 -20.07 5.71
C ALA A 812 10.81 -19.99 6.75
N VAL A 813 11.08 -21.04 7.53
CA VAL A 813 12.15 -21.04 8.53
C VAL A 813 13.53 -21.02 7.86
N ASP A 814 13.67 -21.75 6.75
CA ASP A 814 14.89 -21.71 5.94
C ASP A 814 15.06 -20.39 5.18
N GLU A 815 13.99 -19.83 4.61
CA GLU A 815 13.99 -18.50 3.99
C GLU A 815 14.34 -17.42 5.02
N VAL A 816 13.84 -17.56 6.23
CA VAL A 816 14.15 -16.67 7.36
C VAL A 816 15.60 -16.78 7.79
N ARG A 817 16.13 -18.00 7.90
CA ARG A 817 17.56 -18.20 8.17
C ARG A 817 18.40 -17.60 7.05
N GLN A 818 17.99 -17.78 5.79
CA GLN A 818 18.68 -17.21 4.64
C GLN A 818 18.63 -15.68 4.63
N LEU A 819 17.48 -15.07 4.99
CA LEU A 819 17.36 -13.62 5.13
C LEU A 819 18.19 -13.12 6.32
N GLY A 820 18.17 -13.83 7.45
CA GLY A 820 19.02 -13.54 8.61
C GLY A 820 20.52 -13.59 8.26
N GLU A 821 20.93 -14.60 7.51
CA GLU A 821 22.30 -14.75 6.98
C GLU A 821 22.63 -13.63 5.98
N GLN A 822 21.70 -13.30 5.07
CA GLN A 822 21.87 -12.27 4.03
C GLN A 822 22.03 -10.86 4.64
N PHE A 823 21.27 -10.54 5.69
CA PHE A 823 21.36 -9.25 6.40
C PHE A 823 22.31 -9.30 7.60
N HIS A 824 22.99 -10.43 7.84
CA HIS A 824 23.91 -10.62 8.95
C HIS A 824 23.30 -10.36 10.34
N LEU A 825 22.02 -10.69 10.51
CA LEU A 825 21.28 -10.48 11.76
C LEU A 825 21.80 -11.36 12.91
N ASP A 826 22.45 -12.49 12.59
CA ASP A 826 23.10 -13.36 13.57
C ASP A 826 24.38 -12.75 14.17
N GLU A 827 24.91 -11.67 13.58
CA GLU A 827 26.09 -10.99 14.09
C GLU A 827 25.72 -10.01 15.23
N SER A 828 26.65 -9.77 16.16
CA SER A 828 26.42 -8.76 17.20
C SER A 828 26.22 -7.35 16.61
N LEU A 829 25.35 -6.54 17.20
CA LEU A 829 25.03 -5.17 16.74
C LEU A 829 26.26 -4.33 16.34
N PRO A 830 27.41 -4.35 17.08
CA PRO A 830 28.60 -3.62 16.66
C PRO A 830 29.19 -4.10 15.32
N ARG A 831 29.12 -5.39 15.00
CA ARG A 831 29.61 -5.92 13.71
C ARG A 831 28.69 -5.52 12.57
N GLN A 832 27.37 -5.58 12.78
CA GLN A 832 26.40 -5.11 11.81
C GLN A 832 26.60 -3.61 11.49
N TYR A 833 26.89 -2.79 12.52
CA TYR A 833 27.25 -1.39 12.34
C TYR A 833 28.52 -1.19 11.51
N VAL A 834 29.59 -1.95 11.80
CA VAL A 834 30.87 -1.88 11.07
C VAL A 834 30.70 -2.27 9.60
N ARG A 835 29.83 -3.24 9.30
CA ARG A 835 29.45 -3.62 7.93
C ARG A 835 28.64 -2.53 7.23
N TRP A 836 27.56 -2.07 7.85
CA TRP A 836 26.71 -1.02 7.29
C TRP A 836 27.50 0.27 7.01
N LEU A 837 28.39 0.66 7.92
CA LEU A 837 29.27 1.81 7.71
C LEU A 837 30.29 1.57 6.59
N GLY A 838 30.66 0.31 6.32
CA GLY A 838 31.65 -0.05 5.30
C GLY A 838 33.09 -0.02 5.80
N LEU A 839 33.31 -0.10 7.11
CA LEU A 839 34.66 -0.19 7.70
C LEU A 839 35.31 -1.55 7.42
N ARG A 840 34.50 -2.61 7.33
CA ARG A 840 34.96 -3.98 7.05
C ARG A 840 35.63 -4.08 5.67
N TRP A 841 35.13 -3.35 4.68
CA TRP A 841 35.69 -3.26 3.34
C TRP A 841 37.19 -2.89 3.33
N PHE A 842 37.65 -2.01 4.22
CA PHE A 842 39.05 -1.60 4.28
C PHE A 842 39.99 -2.72 4.78
N VAL A 843 39.43 -3.81 5.30
CA VAL A 843 40.18 -4.99 5.75
C VAL A 843 40.07 -6.12 4.73
N THR A 844 38.89 -6.34 4.15
CA THR A 844 38.62 -7.47 3.26
C THR A 844 38.79 -7.15 1.77
N PHE A 845 38.59 -5.90 1.38
CA PHE A 845 38.49 -5.44 -0.02
C PHE A 845 37.44 -6.17 -0.86
N ASP A 846 36.53 -6.90 -0.22
CA ASP A 846 35.44 -7.65 -0.84
C ASP A 846 34.32 -6.70 -1.28
N ALA A 847 33.74 -6.91 -2.46
CA ALA A 847 32.61 -6.11 -2.94
C ALA A 847 31.38 -6.23 -2.03
N GLY A 848 31.14 -7.37 -1.38
CA GLY A 848 30.02 -7.60 -0.45
C GLY A 848 30.16 -6.90 0.90
N ASP A 849 31.36 -6.45 1.27
CA ASP A 849 31.61 -5.74 2.53
C ASP A 849 31.53 -4.20 2.38
N ARG A 850 31.14 -3.70 1.20
CA ARG A 850 30.94 -2.26 0.95
C ARG A 850 29.76 -1.74 1.76
N GLY A 851 29.94 -0.56 2.35
CA GLY A 851 28.89 0.14 3.08
C GLY A 851 28.91 1.63 2.79
N LEU A 852 28.40 2.41 3.75
CA LEU A 852 28.13 3.84 3.59
C LEU A 852 29.36 4.63 3.12
N LEU A 853 30.56 4.30 3.62
CA LEU A 853 31.82 4.96 3.27
C LEU A 853 32.23 4.75 1.79
N GLN A 854 31.82 3.65 1.17
CA GLN A 854 32.03 3.37 -0.25
C GLN A 854 30.86 3.89 -1.12
N GLY A 855 29.88 4.58 -0.51
CA GLY A 855 28.69 5.08 -1.18
C GLY A 855 27.59 4.03 -1.36
N HIS A 856 27.63 2.93 -0.61
CA HIS A 856 26.59 1.88 -0.61
C HIS A 856 25.74 2.02 0.65
N MET A 857 24.48 2.39 0.51
CA MET A 857 23.57 2.65 1.64
C MET A 857 22.90 1.39 2.21
N GLY A 858 23.33 0.22 1.74
CA GLY A 858 22.74 -1.07 2.09
C GLY A 858 21.44 -1.34 1.33
N ARG A 859 20.78 -2.42 1.74
CA ARG A 859 19.60 -2.98 1.09
C ARG A 859 18.40 -2.89 2.04
N SER A 860 17.26 -2.44 1.51
CA SER A 860 15.99 -2.38 2.23
C SER A 860 15.52 -3.80 2.56
N MET A 861 15.21 -4.05 3.83
CA MET A 861 14.65 -5.33 4.28
C MET A 861 13.23 -5.54 3.74
N GLU A 862 12.43 -4.47 3.66
CA GLU A 862 11.05 -4.53 3.16
C GLU A 862 11.00 -4.87 1.67
N THR A 863 11.72 -4.07 0.87
CA THR A 863 11.60 -4.12 -0.58
C THR A 863 12.64 -5.01 -1.24
N GLN A 864 13.68 -5.43 -0.49
CA GLN A 864 14.86 -6.15 -0.98
C GLN A 864 15.60 -5.38 -2.09
N ARG A 865 15.53 -4.05 -2.07
CA ARG A 865 16.18 -3.17 -3.06
C ARG A 865 17.31 -2.37 -2.44
N GLU A 866 18.31 -2.02 -3.25
CA GLU A 866 19.37 -1.10 -2.84
C GLU A 866 18.78 0.25 -2.44
N VAL A 867 19.16 0.74 -1.25
CA VAL A 867 18.66 2.01 -0.71
C VAL A 867 19.03 3.18 -1.62
N ASN A 868 20.19 3.11 -2.30
CA ASN A 868 20.64 4.09 -3.29
C ASN A 868 19.59 4.34 -4.40
N ASP A 869 18.99 3.27 -4.91
CA ASP A 869 17.97 3.33 -5.97
C ASP A 869 16.64 3.87 -5.44
N ILE A 870 16.27 3.47 -4.22
CA ILE A 870 15.05 3.96 -3.56
C ILE A 870 15.13 5.48 -3.35
N ILE A 871 16.27 6.02 -2.91
CA ILE A 871 16.32 7.44 -2.51
C ILE A 871 16.84 8.38 -3.60
N GLY A 872 17.54 7.88 -4.62
CA GLY A 872 18.32 8.70 -5.57
C GLY A 872 17.58 9.91 -6.13
N ASP A 873 16.48 9.69 -6.85
CA ASP A 873 15.68 10.79 -7.43
C ASP A 873 14.99 11.62 -6.35
N ARG A 874 14.56 10.98 -5.26
CA ARG A 874 13.83 11.64 -4.15
C ARG A 874 14.71 12.64 -3.42
N VAL A 875 16.00 12.35 -3.25
CA VAL A 875 16.99 13.27 -2.67
C VAL A 875 17.12 14.51 -3.57
N LEU A 876 17.26 14.33 -4.88
CA LEU A 876 17.34 15.44 -5.83
C LEU A 876 16.10 16.32 -5.76
N LEU A 877 14.90 15.73 -5.84
CA LEU A 877 13.63 16.47 -5.77
C LEU A 877 13.47 17.17 -4.41
N THR A 878 13.90 16.53 -3.32
CA THR A 878 13.87 17.13 -1.98
C THR A 878 14.79 18.34 -1.89
N VAL A 879 15.99 18.28 -2.47
CA VAL A 879 16.92 19.41 -2.54
C VAL A 879 16.34 20.55 -3.38
N LEU A 880 15.75 20.25 -4.55
CA LEU A 880 15.12 21.25 -5.43
C LEU A 880 13.96 21.97 -4.73
N VAL A 881 13.04 21.23 -4.11
CA VAL A 881 11.92 21.80 -3.34
C VAL A 881 12.44 22.61 -2.15
N SER A 882 13.46 22.11 -1.45
CA SER A 882 14.04 22.82 -0.29
C SER A 882 14.71 24.12 -0.70
N LEU A 883 15.48 24.13 -1.80
CA LEU A 883 16.12 25.32 -2.33
C LEU A 883 15.08 26.33 -2.82
N GLY A 884 14.05 25.87 -3.55
CA GLY A 884 12.93 26.70 -3.95
C GLY A 884 12.23 27.35 -2.75
N THR A 885 12.05 26.59 -1.66
CA THR A 885 11.44 27.08 -0.41
C THR A 885 12.32 28.12 0.28
N ILE A 886 13.64 27.91 0.35
CA ILE A 886 14.59 28.88 0.90
C ILE A 886 14.56 30.18 0.10
N LEU A 887 14.65 30.08 -1.23
CA LEU A 887 14.64 31.24 -2.12
C LEU A 887 13.33 32.02 -2.00
N PHE A 888 12.18 31.34 -2.04
CA PHE A 888 10.88 31.95 -1.82
C PHE A 888 10.81 32.66 -0.46
N THR A 889 11.23 31.97 0.61
CA THR A 889 11.24 32.51 1.96
C THR A 889 12.06 33.79 2.04
N TRP A 890 13.25 33.82 1.42
CA TRP A 890 14.10 35.01 1.44
C TRP A 890 13.57 36.14 0.57
N ILE A 891 13.07 35.83 -0.63
CA ILE A 891 12.47 36.79 -1.57
C ILE A 891 11.30 37.51 -0.91
N VAL A 892 10.51 36.83 -0.09
CA VAL A 892 9.36 37.43 0.60
C VAL A 892 9.75 38.03 1.96
N ALA A 893 10.51 37.32 2.79
CA ALA A 893 10.78 37.73 4.16
C ALA A 893 11.72 38.95 4.25
N LEU A 894 12.73 39.03 3.37
CA LEU A 894 13.70 40.12 3.44
C LEU A 894 13.07 41.48 3.10
N PRO A 895 12.35 41.67 1.97
CA PRO A 895 11.72 42.95 1.68
C PRO A 895 10.66 43.34 2.71
N VAL A 896 9.83 42.38 3.14
CA VAL A 896 8.77 42.64 4.12
C VAL A 896 9.34 42.99 5.49
N GLY A 897 10.35 42.25 5.96
CA GLY A 897 11.04 42.53 7.22
C GLY A 897 11.79 43.86 7.21
N ILE A 898 12.48 44.19 6.12
CA ILE A 898 13.15 45.49 5.94
C ILE A 898 12.12 46.63 5.95
N TYR A 899 11.03 46.49 5.18
CA TYR A 899 9.97 47.49 5.13
C TYR A 899 9.34 47.71 6.50
N SER A 900 8.97 46.62 7.19
CA SER A 900 8.35 46.63 8.52
C SER A 900 9.26 47.27 9.59
N ALA A 901 10.59 47.05 9.53
CA ALA A 901 11.54 47.71 10.44
C ALA A 901 11.73 49.20 10.14
N VAL A 902 11.83 49.59 8.87
CA VAL A 902 12.05 51.00 8.48
C VAL A 902 10.78 51.85 8.68
N ARG A 903 9.60 51.26 8.45
CA ARG A 903 8.28 51.90 8.59
C ARG A 903 7.54 51.40 9.84
N GLN A 904 8.25 51.29 10.97
CA GLN A 904 7.66 50.76 12.20
C GLN A 904 6.37 51.51 12.59
N TYR A 905 5.39 50.78 13.12
CA TYR A 905 4.10 51.30 13.60
C TYR A 905 3.22 51.97 12.53
N THR A 906 3.53 51.78 11.25
CA THR A 906 2.63 52.19 10.16
C THR A 906 1.55 51.15 9.91
N ILE A 907 0.47 51.53 9.23
CA ILE A 907 -0.59 50.59 8.82
C ILE A 907 -0.01 49.45 7.97
N GLY A 908 0.97 49.76 7.10
CA GLY A 908 1.67 48.74 6.30
C GLY A 908 2.47 47.74 7.15
N ASP A 909 3.14 48.20 8.23
CA ASP A 909 3.81 47.32 9.20
C ASP A 909 2.80 46.39 9.89
N TYR A 910 1.69 46.93 10.38
CA TYR A 910 0.63 46.14 11.02
C TYR A 910 -0.03 45.14 10.06
N ALA A 911 -0.33 45.53 8.82
CA ALA A 911 -0.94 44.67 7.83
C ALA A 911 -0.02 43.49 7.45
N LEU A 912 1.24 43.78 7.12
CA LEU A 912 2.22 42.75 6.75
C LEU A 912 2.56 41.83 7.94
N SER A 913 2.65 42.39 9.16
CA SER A 913 2.82 41.59 10.37
C SER A 913 1.62 40.69 10.63
N PHE A 914 0.39 41.19 10.45
CA PHE A 914 -0.84 40.41 10.61
C PHE A 914 -0.94 39.26 9.60
N ILE A 915 -0.64 39.51 8.33
CA ILE A 915 -0.56 38.46 7.29
C ILE A 915 0.51 37.43 7.67
N GLY A 916 1.67 37.88 8.16
CA GLY A 916 2.70 37.00 8.70
C GLY A 916 2.21 36.16 9.89
N PHE A 917 1.42 36.72 10.81
CA PHE A 917 0.83 35.95 11.92
C PHE A 917 -0.11 34.86 11.43
N ILE A 918 -0.96 35.13 10.42
CA ILE A 918 -1.81 34.10 9.81
C ILE A 918 -0.95 32.96 9.27
N GLY A 919 0.10 33.27 8.50
CA GLY A 919 1.01 32.25 7.96
C GLY A 919 1.70 31.40 9.02
N MET A 920 1.93 31.93 10.23
CA MET A 920 2.48 31.17 11.35
C MET A 920 1.43 30.35 12.12
N CYS A 921 0.18 30.80 12.15
CA CYS A 921 -0.89 30.13 12.88
C CYS A 921 -1.52 28.97 12.11
N VAL A 922 -1.46 28.99 10.77
CA VAL A 922 -2.00 27.92 9.93
C VAL A 922 -0.97 26.78 9.82
N PRO A 923 -1.30 25.55 10.24
CA PRO A 923 -0.42 24.41 10.02
C PRO A 923 -0.17 24.16 8.52
N ASN A 924 1.09 23.89 8.13
CA ASN A 924 1.46 23.72 6.71
C ASN A 924 0.64 22.63 6.00
N PHE A 925 0.36 21.51 6.67
CA PHE A 925 -0.46 20.45 6.08
C PHE A 925 -1.92 20.91 5.85
N LEU A 926 -2.48 21.73 6.75
CA LEU A 926 -3.81 22.29 6.58
C LEU A 926 -3.84 23.27 5.42
N LEU A 927 -2.81 24.12 5.29
CA LEU A 927 -2.65 25.00 4.14
C LEU A 927 -2.56 24.21 2.83
N ALA A 928 -1.87 23.06 2.82
CA ALA A 928 -1.82 22.15 1.70
C ALA A 928 -3.23 21.66 1.32
N ILE A 929 -3.99 21.15 2.30
CA ILE A 929 -5.37 20.65 2.09
C ILE A 929 -6.29 21.78 1.59
N LEU A 930 -6.20 22.98 2.17
CA LEU A 930 -7.01 24.13 1.76
C LEU A 930 -6.68 24.56 0.32
N LEU A 931 -5.41 24.57 -0.05
CA LEU A 931 -4.99 24.87 -1.42
C LEU A 931 -5.42 23.77 -2.39
N MET A 932 -5.34 22.50 -2.00
CA MET A 932 -5.87 21.37 -2.78
C MET A 932 -7.38 21.52 -3.00
N TYR A 933 -8.13 21.79 -1.93
CA TYR A 933 -9.58 21.98 -2.02
C TYR A 933 -9.94 23.19 -2.88
N TRP A 934 -9.28 24.33 -2.67
CA TRP A 934 -9.56 25.56 -3.41
C TRP A 934 -9.18 25.45 -4.90
N SER A 935 -8.01 24.88 -5.21
CA SER A 935 -7.59 24.65 -6.60
C SER A 935 -8.50 23.66 -7.32
N GLY A 936 -8.88 22.56 -6.68
CA GLY A 936 -9.86 21.62 -7.25
C GLY A 936 -11.25 22.25 -7.41
N ARG A 937 -11.73 23.01 -6.42
CA ARG A 937 -13.09 23.59 -6.45
C ARG A 937 -13.24 24.75 -7.44
N TYR A 938 -12.25 25.62 -7.56
CA TYR A 938 -12.38 26.88 -8.30
C TYR A 938 -11.50 26.96 -9.55
N LEU A 939 -10.33 26.31 -9.57
CA LEU A 939 -9.41 26.34 -10.71
C LEU A 939 -9.49 25.09 -11.58
N GLY A 940 -10.01 23.97 -11.05
CA GLY A 940 -10.01 22.67 -11.73
C GLY A 940 -8.59 22.11 -11.93
N ILE A 941 -7.62 22.57 -11.15
CA ILE A 941 -6.21 22.16 -11.25
C ILE A 941 -5.91 21.12 -10.17
N ASN A 942 -5.30 20.01 -10.57
CA ASN A 942 -4.75 19.03 -9.65
C ASN A 942 -3.37 19.51 -9.17
N VAL A 943 -3.23 19.70 -7.86
CA VAL A 943 -1.98 20.16 -7.22
C VAL A 943 -1.24 19.02 -6.51
N THR A 944 -1.54 17.76 -6.85
CA THR A 944 -0.84 16.57 -6.34
C THR A 944 0.33 16.18 -7.24
N GLY A 945 1.41 15.67 -6.63
CA GLY A 945 2.62 15.27 -7.35
C GLY A 945 3.52 16.44 -7.77
N LEU A 946 4.65 16.11 -8.41
CA LEU A 946 5.62 17.08 -8.96
C LEU A 946 5.67 17.08 -10.50
N PHE A 947 4.96 16.14 -11.13
CA PHE A 947 4.97 15.95 -12.58
C PHE A 947 3.56 15.58 -13.05
N SER A 948 3.23 15.93 -14.29
CA SER A 948 2.06 15.37 -14.97
C SER A 948 2.23 13.86 -15.24
N PRO A 949 1.14 13.06 -15.37
CA PRO A 949 1.25 11.61 -15.53
C PRO A 949 2.16 11.16 -16.68
N ALA A 950 2.19 11.92 -17.79
CA ALA A 950 3.04 11.63 -18.94
C ALA A 950 4.54 11.81 -18.65
N TYR A 951 4.93 12.89 -17.96
CA TYR A 951 6.34 13.17 -17.61
C TYR A 951 6.80 12.45 -16.35
N ALA A 952 5.88 12.12 -15.45
CA ALA A 952 6.12 11.25 -14.31
C ALA A 952 6.65 9.89 -14.82
N ALA A 953 6.08 9.41 -15.93
CA ALA A 953 6.50 8.19 -16.58
C ALA A 953 7.72 8.35 -17.50
N ALA A 954 8.46 9.46 -17.56
CA ALA A 954 9.64 9.55 -18.42
C ALA A 954 10.94 9.30 -17.62
N PRO A 955 11.82 8.35 -17.99
CA PRO A 955 13.05 8.11 -17.24
C PRO A 955 14.09 9.23 -17.40
N GLU A 956 14.10 9.91 -18.55
CA GLU A 956 15.10 10.93 -18.87
C GLU A 956 14.70 12.33 -18.40
N TRP A 957 15.68 13.10 -17.92
CA TRP A 957 15.54 14.53 -17.66
C TRP A 957 15.57 15.32 -18.98
N THR A 958 14.47 15.28 -19.71
CA THR A 958 14.27 16.10 -20.90
C THR A 958 13.95 17.55 -20.53
N PHE A 959 14.18 18.48 -21.45
CA PHE A 959 13.80 19.88 -21.24
C PHE A 959 12.29 20.04 -20.95
N GLY A 960 11.44 19.22 -21.60
CA GLY A 960 10.01 19.18 -21.33
C GLY A 960 9.68 18.79 -19.89
N LYS A 961 10.35 17.75 -19.37
CA LYS A 961 10.20 17.30 -17.98
C LYS A 961 10.66 18.35 -16.97
N VAL A 962 11.73 19.10 -17.26
CA VAL A 962 12.18 20.22 -16.42
C VAL A 962 11.14 21.33 -16.38
N MET A 963 10.55 21.69 -17.53
CA MET A 963 9.51 22.71 -17.58
C MET A 963 8.25 22.28 -16.83
N ASP A 964 7.83 21.01 -17.00
CA ASP A 964 6.72 20.42 -16.27
C ASP A 964 6.96 20.47 -14.74
N LEU A 965 8.17 20.11 -14.27
CA LEU A 965 8.53 20.28 -12.86
C LEU A 965 8.37 21.72 -12.37
N LEU A 966 8.84 22.71 -13.13
CA LEU A 966 8.74 24.13 -12.75
C LEU A 966 7.29 24.61 -12.64
N GLN A 967 6.38 24.02 -13.43
CA GLN A 967 4.94 24.31 -13.37
C GLN A 967 4.26 23.76 -12.11
N HIS A 968 4.81 22.72 -11.48
CA HIS A 968 4.21 22.06 -10.32
C HIS A 968 4.94 22.36 -9.00
N ILE A 969 6.26 22.63 -9.03
CA ILE A 969 7.10 22.79 -7.83
C ILE A 969 6.72 24.00 -6.95
N TRP A 970 6.05 25.02 -7.51
CA TRP A 970 5.70 26.22 -6.76
C TRP A 970 4.68 25.94 -5.65
N VAL A 971 3.80 24.94 -5.81
CA VAL A 971 2.79 24.59 -4.81
C VAL A 971 3.43 24.18 -3.48
N PRO A 972 4.29 23.14 -3.43
CA PRO A 972 4.95 22.77 -2.18
C PRO A 972 5.87 23.88 -1.65
N VAL A 973 6.52 24.65 -2.53
CA VAL A 973 7.36 25.79 -2.14
C VAL A 973 6.57 26.84 -1.36
N ILE A 974 5.35 27.17 -1.80
CA ILE A 974 4.49 28.12 -1.08
C ILE A 974 3.99 27.52 0.23
N VAL A 975 3.46 26.30 0.20
CA VAL A 975 2.90 25.63 1.39
C VAL A 975 3.94 25.54 2.51
N ILE A 976 5.15 25.10 2.17
CA ILE A 976 6.23 24.93 3.15
C ILE A 976 6.83 26.29 3.52
N GLY A 977 6.94 27.21 2.55
CA GLY A 977 7.59 28.51 2.72
C GLY A 977 6.80 29.52 3.53
N VAL A 978 5.47 29.52 3.49
CA VAL A 978 4.63 30.53 4.17
C VAL A 978 4.87 30.54 5.68
N GLY A 979 4.91 29.37 6.33
CA GLY A 979 5.16 29.27 7.77
C GLY A 979 6.56 29.77 8.16
N GLY A 980 7.59 29.40 7.39
CA GLY A 980 8.97 29.86 7.60
C GLY A 980 9.16 31.36 7.36
N THR A 981 8.48 31.90 6.34
CA THR A 981 8.54 33.32 5.94
C THR A 981 8.06 34.23 7.07
N ALA A 982 6.96 33.88 7.73
CA ALA A 982 6.43 34.64 8.86
C ALA A 982 7.43 34.78 10.02
N GLY A 983 8.11 33.68 10.38
CA GLY A 983 9.16 33.68 11.39
C GLY A 983 10.33 34.56 10.96
N MET A 984 10.79 34.39 9.71
CA MET A 984 11.93 35.14 9.19
C MET A 984 11.67 36.64 9.05
N ILE A 985 10.44 37.07 8.71
CA ILE A 985 10.06 38.49 8.71
C ILE A 985 10.33 39.12 10.07
N ARG A 986 9.97 38.44 11.17
CA ARG A 986 10.17 38.95 12.53
C ARG A 986 11.64 38.97 12.91
N VAL A 987 12.40 37.94 12.55
CA VAL A 987 13.85 37.89 12.78
C VAL A 987 14.53 39.06 12.04
N MET A 988 14.22 39.28 10.76
CA MET A 988 14.76 40.42 10.00
C MET A 988 14.39 41.75 10.64
N ARG A 989 13.11 41.90 11.01
CA ARG A 989 12.60 43.13 11.62
C ARG A 989 13.32 43.44 12.93
N GLY A 990 13.42 42.45 13.82
CA GLY A 990 14.11 42.59 15.11
C GLY A 990 15.58 42.96 14.94
N ASN A 991 16.31 42.16 14.17
CA ASN A 991 17.74 42.39 13.93
C ASN A 991 18.00 43.75 13.27
N LEU A 992 17.18 44.15 12.30
CA LEU A 992 17.36 45.42 11.62
C LEU A 992 17.06 46.60 12.55
N LEU A 993 16.05 46.49 13.43
CA LEU A 993 15.75 47.52 14.43
C LEU A 993 16.92 47.74 15.41
N ASP A 994 17.62 46.68 15.80
CA ASP A 994 18.78 46.75 16.68
C ASP A 994 20.00 47.36 15.98
N GLU A 995 20.20 47.08 14.68
CA GLU A 995 21.30 47.64 13.89
C GLU A 995 21.09 49.11 13.50
N LEU A 996 19.85 49.52 13.22
CA LEU A 996 19.52 50.88 12.76
C LEU A 996 19.94 51.98 13.73
N ARG A 997 20.06 51.66 15.03
CA ARG A 997 20.42 52.63 16.09
C ARG A 997 21.91 52.69 16.41
N LYS A 998 22.76 51.93 15.71
CA LYS A 998 24.19 51.85 16.04
C LYS A 998 24.97 53.07 15.50
N PRO A 999 26.06 53.48 16.18
CA PRO A 999 26.82 54.69 15.82
C PRO A 999 27.33 54.73 14.38
N TYR A 1000 27.69 53.58 13.79
CA TYR A 1000 28.17 53.52 12.41
C TYR A 1000 27.07 53.85 11.37
N VAL A 1001 25.80 53.54 11.66
CA VAL A 1001 24.66 53.88 10.80
C VAL A 1001 24.35 55.37 10.89
N ILE A 1002 24.34 55.92 12.10
CA ILE A 1002 24.13 57.35 12.36
C ILE A 1002 25.22 58.18 11.67
N THR A 1003 26.48 57.73 11.74
CA THR A 1003 27.62 58.39 11.10
C THR A 1003 27.51 58.36 9.56
N ALA A 1004 27.11 57.23 8.98
CA ALA A 1004 26.87 57.13 7.53
C ALA A 1004 25.70 58.03 7.07
N MET A 1005 24.67 58.17 7.91
CA MET A 1005 23.53 59.07 7.67
C MET A 1005 23.96 60.54 7.72
N ALA A 1006 24.76 60.91 8.72
CA ALA A 1006 25.32 62.26 8.85
C ALA A 1006 26.26 62.63 7.68
N LYS A 1007 26.92 61.64 7.06
CA LYS A 1007 27.72 61.81 5.83
C LYS A 1007 26.89 61.95 4.54
N GLY A 1008 25.56 61.96 4.62
CA GLY A 1008 24.68 62.21 3.47
C GLY A 1008 24.51 61.01 2.52
N VAL A 1009 24.80 59.78 2.96
CA VAL A 1009 24.59 58.59 2.12
C VAL A 1009 23.10 58.39 1.84
N ARG A 1010 22.73 58.20 0.57
CA ARG A 1010 21.31 58.02 0.14
C ARG A 1010 20.61 56.89 0.93
N PRO A 1011 19.35 57.07 1.39
CA PRO A 1011 18.68 56.15 2.32
C PRO A 1011 18.69 54.67 1.91
N PHE A 1012 18.36 54.35 0.65
CA PHE A 1012 18.35 52.96 0.17
C PHE A 1012 19.75 52.33 0.14
N ARG A 1013 20.76 53.06 -0.36
CA ARG A 1013 22.16 52.60 -0.37
C ARG A 1013 22.72 52.47 1.04
N LEU A 1014 22.34 53.37 1.96
CA LEU A 1014 22.71 53.32 3.37
C LEU A 1014 22.15 52.04 4.01
N LEU A 1015 20.85 51.76 3.83
CA LEU A 1015 20.18 50.60 4.43
C LEU A 1015 20.79 49.28 3.97
N ILE A 1016 20.91 49.06 2.65
CA ILE A 1016 21.40 47.80 2.08
C ILE A 1016 22.88 47.57 2.41
N LYS A 1017 23.72 48.62 2.35
CA LYS A 1017 25.18 48.48 2.51
C LYS A 1017 25.61 48.26 3.96
N TYR A 1018 24.89 48.82 4.93
CA TYR A 1018 25.32 48.86 6.34
C TYR A 1018 24.45 47.96 7.25
N PRO A 1019 23.27 48.38 7.75
CA PRO A 1019 22.54 47.60 8.74
C PRO A 1019 21.90 46.31 8.19
N VAL A 1020 21.41 46.30 6.93
CA VAL A 1020 20.81 45.08 6.33
C VAL A 1020 21.84 43.96 6.20
N ARG A 1021 23.06 44.29 5.75
CA ARG A 1021 24.15 43.32 5.61
C ARG A 1021 24.42 42.57 6.92
N ILE A 1022 24.35 43.25 8.06
CA ILE A 1022 24.58 42.63 9.37
C ILE A 1022 23.33 41.90 9.88
N ALA A 1023 22.14 42.46 9.65
CA ALA A 1023 20.87 41.85 10.03
C ALA A 1023 20.59 40.51 9.32
N LEU A 1024 21.27 40.24 8.19
CA LEU A 1024 21.24 38.98 7.46
C LEU A 1024 22.00 37.84 8.15
N ASN A 1025 22.86 38.10 9.16
CA ASN A 1025 23.66 37.04 9.78
C ASN A 1025 22.80 35.85 10.24
N PRO A 1026 21.68 36.03 10.99
CA PRO A 1026 20.84 34.90 11.39
C PRO A 1026 20.12 34.18 10.23
N PHE A 1027 19.90 34.84 9.09
CA PHE A 1027 19.36 34.20 7.89
C PHE A 1027 20.36 33.20 7.31
N ILE A 1028 21.62 33.62 7.24
CA ILE A 1028 22.70 32.78 6.71
C ILE A 1028 23.03 31.66 7.70
N SER A 1029 23.13 31.99 9.00
CA SER A 1029 23.36 31.00 10.06
C SER A 1029 22.29 29.91 10.13
N GLY A 1030 21.04 30.24 9.79
CA GLY A 1030 19.92 29.30 9.81
C GLY A 1030 19.95 28.25 8.70
N ILE A 1031 20.69 28.46 7.61
CA ILE A 1031 20.71 27.56 6.44
C ILE A 1031 21.06 26.12 6.85
N GLY A 1032 21.99 25.95 7.80
CA GLY A 1032 22.41 24.64 8.26
C GLY A 1032 21.31 23.81 8.93
N ALA A 1033 20.37 24.47 9.61
CA ALA A 1033 19.24 23.80 10.27
C ALA A 1033 18.02 23.65 9.34
N ILE A 1034 17.92 24.48 8.30
CA ILE A 1034 16.76 24.52 7.41
C ILE A 1034 16.63 23.23 6.60
N PHE A 1035 17.73 22.63 6.12
CA PHE A 1035 17.65 21.39 5.32
C PHE A 1035 17.00 20.22 6.08
N PRO A 1036 17.49 19.80 7.27
CA PRO A 1036 16.81 18.77 8.07
C PRO A 1036 15.37 19.12 8.44
N GLN A 1037 15.12 20.40 8.78
CA GLN A 1037 13.79 20.86 9.19
C GLN A 1037 12.78 20.83 8.04
N LEU A 1038 13.21 21.15 6.81
CA LEU A 1038 12.37 21.06 5.61
C LEU A 1038 12.03 19.62 5.25
N VAL A 1039 12.94 18.67 5.49
CA VAL A 1039 12.61 17.26 5.25
C VAL A 1039 11.64 16.74 6.30
N SER A 1040 11.89 17.00 7.59
CA SER A 1040 11.02 16.55 8.67
C SER A 1040 9.64 17.25 8.64
N GLY A 1041 9.61 18.58 8.57
CA GLY A 1041 8.38 19.37 8.52
C GLY A 1041 7.67 19.32 7.17
N GLY A 1042 8.41 19.12 6.09
CA GLY A 1042 7.87 18.92 4.75
C GLY A 1042 7.40 17.48 4.49
N ALA A 1043 7.76 16.49 5.32
CA ALA A 1043 7.30 15.11 5.15
C ALA A 1043 5.77 15.01 5.16
N ILE A 1044 5.11 15.65 6.13
CA ILE A 1044 3.64 15.65 6.22
C ILE A 1044 3.03 16.34 5.00
N VAL A 1045 3.59 17.47 4.59
CA VAL A 1045 3.14 18.19 3.38
C VAL A 1045 3.34 17.33 2.13
N ALA A 1046 4.47 16.63 2.02
CA ALA A 1046 4.76 15.72 0.92
C ALA A 1046 3.80 14.52 0.91
N ILE A 1047 3.44 13.97 2.07
CA ILE A 1047 2.44 12.91 2.19
C ILE A 1047 1.08 13.42 1.69
N VAL A 1048 0.66 14.61 2.14
CA VAL A 1048 -0.64 15.22 1.79
C VAL A 1048 -0.72 15.59 0.30
N LEU A 1049 0.36 16.12 -0.27
CA LEU A 1049 0.42 16.50 -1.68
C LEU A 1049 0.86 15.32 -2.59
N GLY A 1050 1.15 14.15 -2.04
CA GLY A 1050 1.63 12.98 -2.81
C GLY A 1050 2.97 13.22 -3.51
N LEU A 1051 3.91 13.94 -2.89
CA LEU A 1051 5.19 14.30 -3.49
C LEU A 1051 6.24 13.17 -3.32
N PRO A 1052 7.02 12.86 -4.37
CA PRO A 1052 8.09 11.87 -4.32
C PRO A 1052 9.35 12.42 -3.61
N MET A 1053 9.25 12.67 -2.30
CA MET A 1053 10.32 13.22 -1.47
C MET A 1053 10.91 12.17 -0.51
N VAL A 1054 12.04 12.50 0.11
CA VAL A 1054 12.72 11.64 1.11
C VAL A 1054 11.87 11.45 2.37
N GLY A 1055 11.13 12.49 2.81
CA GLY A 1055 10.34 12.46 4.04
C GLY A 1055 9.32 11.30 4.14
N PRO A 1056 8.42 11.13 3.15
CA PRO A 1056 7.47 10.01 3.13
C PRO A 1056 8.13 8.63 3.21
N VAL A 1057 9.24 8.43 2.50
CA VAL A 1057 9.96 7.14 2.49
C VAL A 1057 10.64 6.88 3.84
N LEU A 1058 11.15 7.91 4.51
CA LEU A 1058 11.72 7.77 5.85
C LEU A 1058 10.65 7.34 6.86
N LEU A 1059 9.46 7.97 6.78
CA LEU A 1059 8.35 7.59 7.64
C LEU A 1059 7.93 6.13 7.37
N GLN A 1060 7.83 5.73 6.11
CA GLN A 1060 7.50 4.35 5.75
C GLN A 1060 8.53 3.37 6.31
N GLY A 1061 9.83 3.59 6.09
CA GLY A 1061 10.89 2.70 6.59
C GLY A 1061 10.93 2.59 8.11
N LEU A 1062 10.56 3.67 8.83
CA LEU A 1062 10.39 3.62 10.29
C LEU A 1062 9.15 2.82 10.71
N MET A 1063 8.05 2.92 9.97
CA MET A 1063 6.82 2.16 10.24
C MET A 1063 6.95 0.67 9.90
N THR A 1064 7.78 0.33 8.91
CA THR A 1064 8.07 -1.05 8.51
C THR A 1064 9.31 -1.63 9.18
N GLU A 1065 9.91 -0.91 10.14
CA GLU A 1065 11.09 -1.38 10.90
C GLU A 1065 12.28 -1.76 10.00
N ASP A 1066 12.41 -1.11 8.84
CA ASP A 1066 13.52 -1.30 7.89
C ASP A 1066 14.74 -0.50 8.34
N VAL A 1067 15.59 -1.16 9.14
CA VAL A 1067 16.75 -0.54 9.80
C VAL A 1067 17.70 0.11 8.81
N TYR A 1068 18.07 -0.57 7.72
CA TYR A 1068 19.05 -0.06 6.75
C TYR A 1068 18.50 1.12 5.96
N LEU A 1069 17.24 1.07 5.53
CA LEU A 1069 16.60 2.19 4.86
C LEU A 1069 16.53 3.40 5.79
N ALA A 1070 15.99 3.25 7.00
CA ALA A 1070 15.84 4.35 7.94
C ALA A 1070 17.18 4.95 8.39
N ALA A 1071 18.16 4.11 8.74
CA ALA A 1071 19.48 4.56 9.20
C ALA A 1071 20.23 5.32 8.09
N SER A 1072 20.25 4.77 6.88
CA SER A 1072 20.92 5.42 5.73
C SER A 1072 20.26 6.74 5.34
N MET A 1073 18.93 6.83 5.42
CA MET A 1073 18.21 8.07 5.17
C MET A 1073 18.49 9.14 6.22
N LEU A 1074 18.52 8.77 7.51
CA LEU A 1074 18.92 9.67 8.58
C LEU A 1074 20.37 10.13 8.43
N MET A 1075 21.26 9.27 7.91
CA MET A 1075 22.62 9.66 7.57
C MET A 1075 22.70 10.65 6.42
N VAL A 1076 21.92 10.48 5.36
CA VAL A 1076 21.82 11.46 4.27
C VAL A 1076 21.32 12.81 4.81
N LEU A 1077 20.31 12.81 5.68
CA LEU A 1077 19.80 14.03 6.29
C LEU A 1077 20.83 14.73 7.18
N SER A 1078 21.57 13.94 7.96
CA SER A 1078 22.65 14.43 8.82
C SER A 1078 23.78 15.02 7.98
N LEU A 1079 24.16 14.35 6.90
CA LEU A 1079 25.14 14.86 5.95
C LEU A 1079 24.69 16.19 5.32
N LEU A 1080 23.43 16.27 4.86
CA LEU A 1080 22.86 17.51 4.32
C LEU A 1080 22.82 18.64 5.36
N GLY A 1081 22.52 18.34 6.63
CA GLY A 1081 22.54 19.34 7.71
C GLY A 1081 23.95 19.84 8.04
N VAL A 1082 24.93 18.93 8.10
CA VAL A 1082 26.33 19.29 8.35
C VAL A 1082 26.90 20.07 7.16
N LEU A 1083 26.59 19.67 5.91
CA LEU A 1083 26.93 20.42 4.70
C LEU A 1083 26.25 21.79 4.66
N GLY A 1084 24.97 21.88 5.02
CA GLY A 1084 24.25 23.14 5.14
C GLY A 1084 24.90 24.07 6.16
N THR A 1085 25.41 23.52 7.27
CA THR A 1085 26.14 24.28 8.29
C THR A 1085 27.46 24.80 7.73
N LEU A 1086 28.18 23.99 6.96
CA LEU A 1086 29.39 24.43 6.27
C LEU A 1086 29.09 25.54 5.25
N VAL A 1087 28.02 25.42 4.45
CA VAL A 1087 27.58 26.46 3.52
C VAL A 1087 27.22 27.76 4.26
N SER A 1088 26.50 27.65 5.37
CA SER A 1088 26.23 28.77 6.28
C SER A 1088 27.52 29.45 6.74
N ASP A 1089 28.48 28.68 7.25
CA ASP A 1089 29.77 29.20 7.72
C ASP A 1089 30.55 29.92 6.61
N LEU A 1090 30.56 29.37 5.38
CA LEU A 1090 31.21 29.98 4.22
C LEU A 1090 30.52 31.28 3.79
N LEU A 1091 29.19 31.29 3.76
CA LEU A 1091 28.41 32.47 3.44
C LEU A 1091 28.54 33.56 4.51
N LEU A 1092 28.64 33.19 5.79
CA LEU A 1092 28.93 34.13 6.89
C LEU A 1092 30.33 34.74 6.75
N LEU A 1093 31.32 33.93 6.37
CA LEU A 1093 32.70 34.39 6.14
C LEU A 1093 32.82 35.33 4.92
N TRP A 1094 31.89 35.23 3.97
CA TRP A 1094 31.74 36.17 2.85
C TRP A 1094 30.96 37.43 3.27
N LEU A 1095 29.88 37.26 4.03
CA LEU A 1095 28.99 38.35 4.47
C LEU A 1095 29.67 39.25 5.51
N ASP A 1096 30.33 38.70 6.53
CA ASP A 1096 31.02 39.45 7.59
C ASP A 1096 32.53 39.09 7.66
N PRO A 1097 33.41 39.96 7.12
CA PRO A 1097 34.86 39.75 7.16
C PRO A 1097 35.45 39.66 8.57
N ARG A 1098 34.75 40.14 9.62
CA ARG A 1098 35.24 40.12 11.01
C ARG A 1098 35.38 38.71 11.55
N ILE A 1099 34.58 37.76 11.05
CA ILE A 1099 34.63 36.35 11.43
C ILE A 1099 35.99 35.71 11.05
N ARG A 1100 36.73 36.29 10.10
CA ARG A 1100 38.08 35.85 9.74
C ARG A 1100 39.13 36.18 10.80
N MET A 1101 38.92 37.22 11.60
CA MET A 1101 39.93 37.78 12.52
C MET A 1101 39.94 37.11 13.89
N GLU A 1102 38.84 36.50 14.34
CA GLU A 1102 38.77 35.77 15.61
C GLU A 1102 39.46 34.39 15.57
N GLY A 1103 39.69 33.83 14.39
CA GLY A 1103 40.39 32.55 14.21
C GLY A 1103 41.91 32.60 14.41
N GLY A 1104 42.49 33.79 14.61
CA GLY A 1104 43.93 34.00 14.82
C GLY A 1104 44.31 34.43 16.24
N ALA A 1105 43.35 34.50 17.17
CA ALA A 1105 43.59 34.89 18.55
C ALA A 1105 43.01 33.85 19.51
N ARG A 1106 43.62 32.66 19.52
CA ARG A 1106 43.64 31.75 20.68
C ARG A 1106 44.78 30.76 20.54
#